data_AF-A0A2T3M6S7-F1
#
_entry.id   AF-A0A2T3M6S7-F1
#
_cell.length_a   1.000
_cell.length_b   1.000
_cell.length_c   1.000
_cell.angle_alpha   90.00
_cell.angle_beta   90.00
_cell.angle_gamma   90.00
#
_symmetry.space_group_name_H-M   'P 1'
#
loop_
_entity.id
_entity.type
_entity.pdbx_description
1 polymer ?
#
loop_
_entity_poly.entity_id
_entity_poly.type
_entity_poly.pdbx_seq_one_letter_code
_entity_poly.pdbx_strand_id
1 'polypeptide(L)'
;QQKLEAQMGKSSIQPSTMARVLASTGDISKFINSQTQQSLYHDVGVAVQSLLHQQADKPLIEQAVMFALNHVSEQKAGFKHEDLVMEAIRFAMDEKGTTVLEPEIKAHLHQLKAQDSVLSADYQDGTRWTTREALETEQRILNHLEAGKGAVSAFATPQQADTYLAQQAWMTDGQKDGVRLIATTNDQYTIVQGFAGVGKSTMLEQGTLLIEQAQAIQKNTPITVLGLAPTHAAVNELKEKGIPAQTTQSLLKDVMTGDTLPEKYANTLFLLDESSMASNAQFDAFTTLVNNSGARATFLGDIYQLQSKEAGKPFELAYRTKNIETVVMKDIKRQQTPELLSAVKQVINRHPESTLAAVKAQSPLDNQHYHQPSMHTDTVISTYINTGQPSEDHQQAKDKLYDLAAKEYLSRTPESRDNTLMIAYSNRERDLLAKLIRRGLKAMGDLPSGSDTSVTRLRGVGATKEELKTMMPYQKGLIINTGRDTYLQIDKVDRQHALLNVTDLDSGKVTTFIPAKHDHKMTTLWSSSQQPLTEGDKITWRKTDRELALQGNTELTVSKVNTQTMTVTGKDGQAVTLPVSDMKSSHWDYRYTKTADMAQGATVNNVISVISANAKLTNIRRAYIDISRASQHAMIFTDNEKSLMNSWLNHHDNNTSAIETINKTHYPNERHFNTTDLPNENPKYQQDGHFKLSLYAKDLGNQLTPYTESLAISLLGQPNNSKSDKDYLAFGRGQSQTKISLTGEYRGYFRDWTTGDKGNMINLIMAAKSISFREAITLAETMLTHPEQYDLIKNEKHATLLTTLPVQVSELKERAINYFEQGVEIKDTPASTYINNNTYHDIERHAALRYHDNVYSSETKSTHPALLTSLTNNKGDIEAVEITYLTPQGDIANLNTQKRLMGNKSGHAMVLNEGTLPNISVIAIGVENGIALMGANQHDVDIIAVNNPHDLRTVNTQTLREHIIIMASDSQLSNQSLINDITHKLTEQGHSISLVAEALNGLLPQDIGIIISDKVNDDITQLKGEHHTQTNAIDQLAKDINTPSLPDNKDIESSHSDTDKKDITYGEILTNKEADHAIDDYEQSNHQTEKDHERVIEKELGDFSI
;
A
#
# COMPACT_ATOMS: atom_id res chain seq x y z
N GLN A 1 -2.34 58.58 18.78
CA GLN A 1 -2.59 57.14 18.56
C GLN A 1 -4.02 56.85 18.13
N GLN A 2 -5.07 57.16 18.90
CA GLN A 2 -6.46 56.94 18.45
C GLN A 2 -6.87 57.67 17.14
N LYS A 3 -6.27 58.84 16.83
CA LYS A 3 -6.46 59.52 15.52
C LYS A 3 -5.69 58.85 14.36
N LEU A 4 -4.62 58.10 14.66
CA LEU A 4 -3.83 57.36 13.67
C LEU A 4 -4.49 55.99 13.40
N GLU A 5 -5.02 55.34 14.44
CA GLU A 5 -5.84 54.12 14.33
C GLU A 5 -7.18 54.39 13.60
N ALA A 6 -7.80 55.56 13.81
CA ALA A 6 -8.97 55.97 13.04
C ALA A 6 -8.68 56.31 11.57
N GLN A 7 -7.42 56.58 11.20
CA GLN A 7 -6.99 56.75 9.81
C GLN A 7 -6.58 55.44 9.15
N MET A 8 -6.03 54.47 9.89
CA MET A 8 -5.72 53.13 9.35
C MET A 8 -6.97 52.23 9.19
N GLY A 9 -8.02 52.44 9.99
CA GLY A 9 -9.33 51.80 9.81
C GLY A 9 -10.14 52.26 8.59
N LYS A 10 -9.58 53.13 7.74
CA LYS A 10 -10.15 53.58 6.46
C LYS A 10 -9.28 53.18 5.25
N SER A 11 -8.53 52.10 5.32
CA SER A 11 -8.05 51.41 4.12
C SER A 11 -9.22 50.68 3.44
N SER A 12 -10.14 51.45 2.85
CA SER A 12 -11.05 50.90 1.87
C SER A 12 -10.19 50.39 0.71
N ILE A 13 -10.21 49.08 0.44
CA ILE A 13 -9.95 48.58 -0.91
C ILE A 13 -10.97 49.30 -1.78
N GLN A 14 -10.56 50.39 -2.42
CA GLN A 14 -11.37 51.07 -3.41
C GLN A 14 -11.56 50.02 -4.52
N PRO A 15 -12.79 49.61 -4.84
CA PRO A 15 -13.01 48.73 -5.98
C PRO A 15 -12.40 49.43 -7.21
N SER A 16 -11.83 48.65 -8.14
CA SER A 16 -11.27 49.22 -9.37
C SER A 16 -12.29 50.15 -10.03
N THR A 17 -11.81 51.13 -10.77
CA THR A 17 -12.71 52.09 -11.44
C THR A 17 -13.70 51.34 -12.34
N MET A 18 -13.28 50.20 -12.89
CA MET A 18 -14.11 49.23 -13.62
C MET A 18 -15.22 48.60 -12.75
N ALA A 19 -14.88 48.09 -11.56
CA ALA A 19 -15.87 47.50 -10.64
C ALA A 19 -16.91 48.52 -10.15
N ARG A 20 -16.50 49.78 -9.94
CA ARG A 20 -17.40 50.87 -9.53
C ARG A 20 -18.36 51.31 -10.64
N VAL A 21 -17.90 51.32 -11.89
CA VAL A 21 -18.76 51.62 -13.06
C VAL A 21 -19.75 50.48 -13.30
N LEU A 22 -19.30 49.22 -13.26
CA LEU A 22 -20.15 48.03 -13.49
C LEU A 22 -21.21 47.83 -12.40
N ALA A 23 -20.93 48.23 -11.16
CA ALA A 23 -21.87 48.17 -10.04
C ALA A 23 -22.87 49.35 -9.99
N SER A 24 -22.72 50.38 -10.84
CA SER A 24 -23.58 51.56 -10.81
C SER A 24 -24.88 51.33 -11.58
N THR A 25 -26.02 51.46 -10.90
CA THR A 25 -27.38 51.28 -11.46
C THR A 25 -28.04 52.60 -11.91
N GLY A 26 -27.26 53.69 -12.04
CA GLY A 26 -27.75 55.05 -12.36
C GLY A 26 -27.08 55.70 -13.59
N ASP A 27 -27.39 56.98 -13.86
CA ASP A 27 -26.88 57.74 -15.02
C ASP A 27 -25.34 57.88 -15.00
N ILE A 28 -24.68 57.07 -15.83
CA ILE A 28 -23.23 56.85 -15.89
C ILE A 28 -22.49 58.14 -16.34
N SER A 29 -23.19 59.09 -16.97
CA SER A 29 -22.63 60.34 -17.49
C SER A 29 -21.92 61.21 -16.44
N LYS A 30 -22.28 61.07 -15.15
CA LYS A 30 -21.66 61.82 -14.04
C LYS A 30 -20.30 61.28 -13.59
N PHE A 31 -19.97 60.04 -13.94
CA PHE A 31 -18.70 59.40 -13.57
C PHE A 31 -17.67 59.44 -14.69
N ILE A 32 -18.05 59.79 -15.92
CA ILE A 32 -17.14 59.87 -17.06
C ILE A 32 -16.53 61.27 -17.11
N ASN A 33 -15.40 61.46 -16.41
CA ASN A 33 -14.50 62.59 -16.63
C ASN A 33 -13.15 62.06 -17.16
N SER A 34 -12.29 62.96 -17.62
CA SER A 34 -10.97 62.62 -18.19
C SER A 34 -10.09 61.83 -17.21
N GLN A 35 -10.30 61.99 -15.90
CA GLN A 35 -9.59 61.26 -14.85
C GLN A 35 -10.11 59.82 -14.71
N THR A 36 -11.43 59.60 -14.72
CA THR A 36 -12.03 58.26 -14.76
C THR A 36 -11.65 57.51 -16.02
N GLN A 37 -11.58 58.19 -17.16
CA GLN A 37 -11.14 57.59 -18.43
C GLN A 37 -9.68 57.12 -18.35
N GLN A 38 -8.78 57.93 -17.79
CA GLN A 38 -7.38 57.54 -17.58
C GLN A 38 -7.23 56.38 -16.59
N SER A 39 -7.98 56.38 -15.50
CA SER A 39 -7.97 55.27 -14.53
C SER A 39 -8.55 53.98 -15.12
N LEU A 40 -9.59 54.05 -15.96
CA LEU A 40 -10.09 52.87 -16.68
C LEU A 40 -9.07 52.35 -17.70
N TYR A 41 -8.39 53.23 -18.45
CA TYR A 41 -7.30 52.80 -19.34
C TYR A 41 -6.14 52.18 -18.59
N HIS A 42 -5.82 52.67 -17.40
CA HIS A 42 -4.80 52.10 -16.53
C HIS A 42 -5.25 50.73 -15.98
N ASP A 43 -6.45 50.62 -15.42
CA ASP A 43 -6.99 49.36 -14.88
C ASP A 43 -7.11 48.28 -15.98
N VAL A 44 -7.63 48.66 -17.16
CA VAL A 44 -7.67 47.77 -18.33
C VAL A 44 -6.26 47.50 -18.84
N GLY A 45 -5.36 48.48 -18.84
CA GLY A 45 -3.96 48.33 -19.25
C GLY A 45 -3.20 47.36 -18.37
N VAL A 46 -3.41 47.39 -17.04
CA VAL A 46 -2.84 46.46 -16.06
C VAL A 46 -3.46 45.07 -16.19
N ALA A 47 -4.78 44.98 -16.38
CA ALA A 47 -5.44 43.70 -16.64
C ALA A 47 -4.98 43.08 -17.95
N VAL A 48 -4.87 43.87 -19.02
CA VAL A 48 -4.34 43.46 -20.32
C VAL A 48 -2.86 43.14 -20.22
N GLN A 49 -2.04 43.88 -19.47
CA GLN A 49 -0.64 43.53 -19.22
C GLN A 49 -0.49 42.24 -18.41
N SER A 50 -1.35 42.00 -17.43
CA SER A 50 -1.38 40.76 -16.65
C SER A 50 -1.78 39.57 -17.53
N LEU A 51 -2.80 39.75 -18.39
CA LEU A 51 -3.21 38.77 -19.41
C LEU A 51 -2.12 38.56 -20.48
N LEU A 52 -1.41 39.63 -20.89
CA LEU A 52 -0.30 39.57 -21.85
C LEU A 52 0.96 38.93 -21.23
N HIS A 53 1.23 39.13 -19.93
CA HIS A 53 2.30 38.44 -19.21
C HIS A 53 1.94 36.96 -18.96
N GLN A 54 0.68 36.64 -18.71
CA GLN A 54 0.17 35.26 -18.74
C GLN A 54 0.25 34.63 -20.14
N GLN A 55 0.28 35.44 -21.20
CA GLN A 55 0.47 35.03 -22.60
C GLN A 55 1.92 35.11 -23.09
N ALA A 56 2.89 35.52 -22.26
CA ALA A 56 4.29 35.41 -22.63
C ALA A 56 4.65 33.92 -22.74
N ASP A 57 5.32 33.53 -23.83
CA ASP A 57 5.71 32.13 -24.04
C ASP A 57 6.60 31.68 -22.88
N LYS A 58 6.03 30.86 -22.00
CA LYS A 58 6.76 30.19 -20.93
C LYS A 58 7.92 29.39 -21.55
N PRO A 59 9.08 29.26 -20.87
CA PRO A 59 10.14 28.38 -21.34
C PRO A 59 9.61 26.97 -21.64
N LEU A 60 10.15 26.30 -22.67
CA LEU A 60 9.74 24.95 -23.08
C LEU A 60 9.71 23.99 -21.88
N ILE A 61 10.74 24.04 -21.03
CA ILE A 61 10.85 23.19 -19.85
C ILE A 61 9.69 23.42 -18.86
N GLU A 62 9.28 24.66 -18.66
CA GLU A 62 8.14 24.99 -17.81
C GLU A 62 6.84 24.47 -18.42
N GLN A 63 6.65 24.63 -19.73
CA GLN A 63 5.47 24.10 -20.43
C GLN A 63 5.40 22.56 -20.33
N ALA A 64 6.53 21.88 -20.56
CA ALA A 64 6.62 20.42 -20.53
C ALA A 64 6.36 19.85 -19.14
N VAL A 65 6.98 20.42 -18.11
CA VAL A 65 6.78 19.98 -16.71
C VAL A 65 5.36 20.28 -16.24
N MET A 66 4.81 21.46 -16.53
CA MET A 66 3.44 21.79 -16.15
C MET A 66 2.41 20.91 -16.86
N PHE A 67 2.61 20.62 -18.16
CA PHE A 67 1.78 19.66 -18.87
C PHE A 67 1.83 18.29 -18.19
N ALA A 68 3.03 17.77 -17.92
CA ALA A 68 3.22 16.47 -17.29
C ALA A 68 2.56 16.41 -15.90
N LEU A 69 2.76 17.43 -15.07
CA LEU A 69 2.12 17.54 -13.75
C LEU A 69 0.59 17.53 -13.89
N ASN A 70 0.02 18.39 -14.73
CA ASN A 70 -1.43 18.48 -14.91
C ASN A 70 -2.01 17.17 -15.46
N HIS A 71 -1.39 16.60 -16.50
CA HIS A 71 -1.83 15.33 -17.12
C HIS A 71 -1.78 14.16 -16.14
N VAL A 72 -0.66 13.97 -15.44
CA VAL A 72 -0.50 12.85 -14.49
C VAL A 72 -1.38 13.06 -13.26
N SER A 73 -1.52 14.31 -12.77
CA SER A 73 -2.35 14.64 -11.61
C SER A 73 -3.86 14.48 -11.84
N GLU A 74 -4.34 14.42 -13.08
CA GLU A 74 -5.74 14.06 -13.37
C GLU A 74 -6.04 12.59 -13.01
N GLN A 75 -5.03 11.71 -13.07
CA GLN A 75 -5.20 10.27 -12.89
C GLN A 75 -4.59 9.75 -11.58
N LYS A 76 -3.57 10.41 -11.03
CA LYS A 76 -2.85 9.96 -9.83
C LYS A 76 -2.65 11.12 -8.86
N ALA A 77 -2.87 10.90 -7.55
CA ALA A 77 -2.62 11.94 -6.54
C ALA A 77 -1.15 11.97 -6.08
N GLY A 78 -0.47 10.82 -6.08
CA GLY A 78 1.00 10.75 -6.02
C GLY A 78 1.55 10.11 -7.30
N PHE A 79 2.74 10.45 -7.75
CA PHE A 79 3.28 9.89 -9.00
C PHE A 79 4.78 9.72 -8.94
N LYS A 80 5.30 8.76 -9.69
CA LYS A 80 6.73 8.50 -9.72
C LYS A 80 7.43 9.55 -10.58
N HIS A 81 8.70 9.80 -10.29
CA HIS A 81 9.52 10.68 -11.11
C HIS A 81 9.55 10.24 -12.59
N GLU A 82 9.64 8.94 -12.85
CA GLU A 82 9.63 8.37 -14.22
C GLU A 82 8.38 8.75 -15.02
N ASP A 83 7.20 8.77 -14.40
CA ASP A 83 5.94 9.13 -15.08
C ASP A 83 5.99 10.58 -15.57
N LEU A 84 6.50 11.50 -14.74
CA LEU A 84 6.61 12.92 -15.11
C LEU A 84 7.63 13.15 -16.21
N VAL A 85 8.78 12.46 -16.15
CA VAL A 85 9.84 12.59 -17.15
C VAL A 85 9.33 12.12 -18.51
N MET A 86 8.68 10.96 -18.55
CA MET A 86 8.13 10.41 -19.79
C MET A 86 7.09 11.34 -20.42
N GLU A 87 6.15 11.88 -19.64
CA GLU A 87 5.10 12.76 -20.17
C GLU A 87 5.62 14.16 -20.55
N ALA A 88 6.62 14.68 -19.84
CA ALA A 88 7.26 15.95 -20.20
C ALA A 88 8.05 15.83 -21.51
N ILE A 89 8.82 14.74 -21.68
CA ILE A 89 9.52 14.45 -22.94
C ILE A 89 8.52 14.26 -24.08
N ARG A 90 7.46 13.47 -23.86
CA ARG A 90 6.39 13.25 -24.83
C ARG A 90 5.77 14.57 -25.28
N PHE A 91 5.44 15.47 -24.36
CA PHE A 91 4.94 16.80 -24.71
C PHE A 91 5.94 17.60 -25.53
N ALA A 92 7.20 17.68 -25.10
CA ALA A 92 8.22 18.43 -25.84
C ALA A 92 8.41 17.89 -27.27
N MET A 93 8.35 16.58 -27.44
CA MET A 93 8.49 15.91 -28.74
C MET A 93 7.25 16.05 -29.61
N ASP A 94 6.09 15.61 -29.13
CA ASP A 94 4.88 15.47 -29.94
C ASP A 94 4.13 16.80 -30.16
N GLU A 95 4.22 17.72 -29.19
CA GLU A 95 3.56 19.03 -29.26
C GLU A 95 4.50 20.13 -29.78
N LYS A 96 5.77 20.13 -29.35
CA LYS A 96 6.71 21.21 -29.68
C LYS A 96 7.76 20.84 -30.72
N GLY A 97 7.90 19.55 -31.08
CA GLY A 97 8.90 19.09 -32.06
C GLY A 97 10.35 19.23 -31.56
N THR A 98 10.54 19.20 -30.24
CA THR A 98 11.82 19.44 -29.55
C THR A 98 12.04 18.35 -28.50
N THR A 99 13.13 18.43 -27.74
CA THR A 99 13.37 17.52 -26.62
C THR A 99 13.75 18.30 -25.37
N VAL A 100 13.47 17.71 -24.22
CA VAL A 100 13.90 18.18 -22.89
C VAL A 100 14.62 17.02 -22.22
N LEU A 101 15.63 17.32 -21.40
CA LEU A 101 16.43 16.27 -20.75
C LEU A 101 15.95 16.04 -19.31
N GLU A 102 16.11 14.80 -18.81
CA GLU A 102 15.75 14.46 -17.42
C GLU A 102 16.39 15.41 -16.38
N PRO A 103 17.67 15.83 -16.49
CA PRO A 103 18.25 16.75 -15.52
C PRO A 103 17.58 18.13 -15.50
N GLU A 104 17.09 18.60 -16.65
CA GLU A 104 16.36 19.88 -16.76
C GLU A 104 14.98 19.78 -16.09
N ILE A 105 14.29 18.66 -16.34
CA ILE A 105 12.99 18.34 -15.73
C ILE A 105 13.14 18.28 -14.21
N LYS A 106 14.14 17.52 -13.74
CA LYS A 106 14.45 17.38 -12.32
C LYS A 106 14.79 18.72 -11.67
N ALA A 107 15.63 19.54 -12.30
CA ALA A 107 15.97 20.87 -11.80
C ALA A 107 14.74 21.78 -11.68
N HIS A 108 13.84 21.75 -12.67
CA HIS A 108 12.62 22.55 -12.63
C HIS A 108 11.61 22.02 -11.58
N LEU A 109 11.48 20.70 -11.41
CA LEU A 109 10.68 20.12 -10.32
C LEU A 109 11.21 20.53 -8.93
N HIS A 110 12.53 20.60 -8.74
CA HIS A 110 13.13 21.12 -7.52
C HIS A 110 12.84 22.62 -7.31
N GLN A 111 12.80 23.40 -8.38
CA GLN A 111 12.37 24.80 -8.31
C GLN A 111 10.91 24.93 -7.87
N LEU A 112 10.01 24.13 -8.45
CA LEU A 112 8.59 24.11 -8.06
C LEU A 112 8.41 23.61 -6.62
N LYS A 113 9.27 22.69 -6.15
CA LYS A 113 9.30 22.25 -4.75
C LYS A 113 9.70 23.38 -3.81
N ALA A 114 10.70 24.19 -4.18
CA ALA A 114 11.09 25.37 -3.41
C ALA A 114 9.98 26.45 -3.37
N GLN A 115 9.04 26.41 -4.31
CA GLN A 115 7.85 27.28 -4.37
C GLN A 115 6.61 26.67 -3.70
N ASP A 116 6.74 25.53 -3.01
CA ASP A 116 5.64 24.78 -2.36
C ASP A 116 4.48 24.39 -3.30
N SER A 117 4.74 24.34 -4.62
CA SER A 117 3.73 23.95 -5.62
C SER A 117 3.65 22.43 -5.78
N VAL A 118 4.80 21.76 -5.65
CA VAL A 118 4.93 20.30 -5.64
C VAL A 118 5.69 19.85 -4.39
N LEU A 119 5.43 18.62 -3.99
CA LEU A 119 6.06 18.00 -2.84
C LEU A 119 6.68 16.67 -3.28
N SER A 120 7.71 16.20 -2.58
CA SER A 120 8.38 14.95 -2.92
C SER A 120 8.92 14.20 -1.71
N ALA A 121 9.01 12.89 -1.85
CA ALA A 121 9.57 11.98 -0.87
C ALA A 121 10.39 10.87 -1.54
N ASP A 122 11.49 10.47 -0.92
CA ASP A 122 12.37 9.42 -1.44
C ASP A 122 12.02 8.03 -0.89
N TYR A 123 11.91 7.06 -1.80
CA TYR A 123 11.65 5.66 -1.54
C TYR A 123 12.84 4.80 -2.00
N GLN A 124 12.85 3.51 -1.62
CA GLN A 124 13.87 2.56 -2.08
C GLN A 124 13.90 2.41 -3.61
N ASP A 125 12.75 2.62 -4.29
CA ASP A 125 12.58 2.53 -5.74
C ASP A 125 12.67 3.89 -6.46
N GLY A 126 13.07 4.96 -5.75
CA GLY A 126 13.25 6.31 -6.32
C GLY A 126 12.35 7.38 -5.72
N THR A 127 12.37 8.58 -6.30
CA THR A 127 11.60 9.73 -5.81
C THR A 127 10.15 9.69 -6.30
N ARG A 128 9.22 9.97 -5.38
CA ARG A 128 7.80 10.17 -5.70
C ARG A 128 7.41 11.63 -5.44
N TRP A 129 6.47 12.12 -6.23
CA TRP A 129 6.01 13.50 -6.27
C TRP A 129 4.50 13.57 -6.06
N THR A 130 4.02 14.71 -5.57
CA THR A 130 2.59 15.06 -5.51
C THR A 130 2.44 16.57 -5.64
N THR A 131 1.23 17.05 -5.91
CA THR A 131 0.91 18.49 -5.94
C THR A 131 0.39 18.94 -4.58
N ARG A 132 0.59 20.23 -4.27
CA ARG A 132 0.03 20.82 -3.05
C ARG A 132 -1.50 20.72 -3.01
N GLU A 133 -2.15 20.96 -4.14
CA GLU A 133 -3.60 20.83 -4.30
C GLU A 133 -4.12 19.42 -3.99
N ALA A 134 -3.40 18.37 -4.42
CA ALA A 134 -3.80 16.99 -4.15
C ALA A 134 -3.72 16.67 -2.65
N LEU A 135 -2.65 17.13 -1.98
CA LEU A 135 -2.49 16.97 -0.54
C LEU A 135 -3.59 17.71 0.23
N GLU A 136 -3.85 18.97 -0.11
CA GLU A 136 -4.89 19.79 0.52
C GLU A 136 -6.28 19.20 0.31
N THR A 137 -6.54 18.61 -0.86
CA THR A 137 -7.81 17.93 -1.16
C THR A 137 -7.98 16.69 -0.31
N GLU A 138 -6.97 15.84 -0.17
CA GLU A 138 -7.05 14.65 0.70
C GLU A 138 -7.20 15.04 2.18
N GLN A 139 -6.48 16.06 2.64
CA GLN A 139 -6.62 16.57 4.01
C GLN A 139 -8.01 17.16 4.24
N ARG A 140 -8.55 17.93 3.30
CA ARG A 140 -9.91 18.49 3.39
C ARG A 140 -10.96 17.40 3.49
N ILE A 141 -10.85 16.34 2.69
CA ILE A 141 -11.71 15.16 2.77
C ILE A 141 -11.65 14.54 4.17
N LEU A 142 -10.45 14.23 4.69
CA LEU A 142 -10.32 13.62 6.01
C LEU A 142 -10.85 14.53 7.13
N ASN A 143 -10.59 15.84 7.06
CA ASN A 143 -11.10 16.82 8.02
C ASN A 143 -12.63 16.90 7.99
N HIS A 144 -13.26 16.87 6.82
CA HIS A 144 -14.72 16.81 6.70
C HIS A 144 -15.30 15.57 7.37
N LEU A 145 -14.64 14.43 7.21
CA LEU A 145 -15.07 13.17 7.80
C LEU A 145 -14.94 13.17 9.32
N GLU A 146 -13.83 13.70 9.84
CA GLU A 146 -13.59 13.83 11.28
C GLU A 146 -14.55 14.81 11.96
N ALA A 147 -14.86 15.93 11.31
CA ALA A 147 -15.82 16.91 11.81
C ALA A 147 -17.23 16.32 11.99
N GLY A 148 -17.55 15.22 11.29
CA GLY A 148 -18.82 14.51 11.40
C GLY A 148 -18.95 13.61 12.63
N LYS A 149 -17.90 13.41 13.43
CA LYS A 149 -17.95 12.57 14.64
C LYS A 149 -18.88 13.13 15.70
N GLY A 150 -19.82 12.34 16.18
CA GLY A 150 -20.80 12.75 17.19
C GLY A 150 -21.69 13.93 16.78
N ALA A 151 -21.70 14.30 15.49
CA ALA A 151 -22.37 15.50 15.01
C ALA A 151 -23.90 15.32 14.86
N VAL A 152 -24.41 14.09 14.92
CA VAL A 152 -25.82 13.78 14.65
C VAL A 152 -26.43 12.85 15.71
N SER A 153 -27.76 12.86 15.83
CA SER A 153 -28.50 11.97 16.74
C SER A 153 -28.76 10.61 16.11
N ALA A 154 -28.52 9.50 16.82
CA ALA A 154 -28.84 8.16 16.34
C ALA A 154 -30.30 8.02 15.83
N PHE A 155 -30.52 7.20 14.79
CA PHE A 155 -31.86 6.95 14.25
C PHE A 155 -32.68 6.03 15.15
N ALA A 156 -32.02 5.02 15.72
CA ALA A 156 -32.60 4.04 16.62
C ALA A 156 -31.72 3.88 17.86
N THR A 157 -32.32 3.46 18.98
CA THR A 157 -31.53 3.06 20.15
C THR A 157 -30.88 1.69 19.90
N PRO A 158 -29.73 1.38 20.55
CA PRO A 158 -29.12 0.05 20.49
C PRO A 158 -30.11 -1.08 20.77
N GLN A 159 -30.97 -0.91 21.79
CA GLN A 159 -31.99 -1.90 22.13
C GLN A 159 -33.04 -2.12 21.03
N GLN A 160 -33.46 -1.05 20.34
CA GLN A 160 -34.39 -1.16 19.20
C GLN A 160 -33.73 -1.91 18.04
N ALA A 161 -32.49 -1.57 17.70
CA ALA A 161 -31.73 -2.25 16.66
C ALA A 161 -31.53 -3.74 16.99
N ASP A 162 -31.06 -4.05 18.21
CA ASP A 162 -30.81 -5.44 18.64
C ASP A 162 -32.11 -6.27 18.65
N THR A 163 -33.25 -5.68 19.05
CA THR A 163 -34.56 -6.34 19.02
C THR A 163 -35.00 -6.67 17.59
N TYR A 164 -34.81 -5.74 16.66
CA TYR A 164 -35.11 -5.97 15.24
C TYR A 164 -34.20 -7.04 14.64
N LEU A 165 -32.89 -6.94 14.87
CA LEU A 165 -31.89 -7.85 14.32
C LEU A 165 -32.01 -9.28 14.87
N ALA A 166 -32.49 -9.44 16.12
CA ALA A 166 -32.80 -10.75 16.68
C ALA A 166 -33.90 -11.49 15.91
N GLN A 167 -34.79 -10.76 15.21
CA GLN A 167 -35.83 -11.35 14.36
C GLN A 167 -35.29 -11.74 12.98
N GLN A 168 -34.14 -11.20 12.57
CA GLN A 168 -33.51 -11.45 11.27
C GLN A 168 -32.41 -12.51 11.37
N ALA A 169 -32.76 -13.72 11.86
CA ALA A 169 -31.81 -14.81 12.08
C ALA A 169 -31.06 -15.28 10.82
N TRP A 170 -31.61 -14.99 9.63
CA TRP A 170 -31.03 -15.34 8.33
C TRP A 170 -29.85 -14.42 7.93
N MET A 171 -29.72 -13.23 8.53
CA MET A 171 -28.63 -12.29 8.24
C MET A 171 -27.31 -12.78 8.86
N THR A 172 -26.21 -12.50 8.18
CA THR A 172 -24.86 -12.77 8.72
C THR A 172 -24.47 -11.76 9.79
N ASP A 173 -23.47 -12.09 10.60
CA ASP A 173 -23.02 -11.20 11.68
C ASP A 173 -22.49 -9.88 11.12
N GLY A 174 -21.69 -9.91 10.04
CA GLY A 174 -21.25 -8.68 9.38
C GLY A 174 -22.39 -7.82 8.83
N GLN A 175 -23.47 -8.43 8.34
CA GLN A 175 -24.66 -7.68 7.89
C GLN A 175 -25.39 -7.04 9.07
N LYS A 176 -25.54 -7.76 10.19
CA LYS A 176 -26.16 -7.22 11.41
C LYS A 176 -25.35 -6.07 11.99
N ASP A 177 -24.02 -6.20 12.04
CA ASP A 177 -23.13 -5.14 12.49
C ASP A 177 -23.25 -3.89 11.61
N GLY A 178 -23.34 -4.06 10.29
CA GLY A 178 -23.56 -2.96 9.34
C GLY A 178 -24.89 -2.23 9.57
N VAL A 179 -25.99 -2.98 9.67
CA VAL A 179 -27.31 -2.40 9.98
C VAL A 179 -27.30 -1.66 11.31
N ARG A 180 -26.70 -2.28 12.34
CA ARG A 180 -26.62 -1.71 13.68
C ARG A 180 -25.82 -0.42 13.68
N LEU A 181 -24.68 -0.38 12.98
CA LEU A 181 -23.83 0.82 12.86
C LEU A 181 -24.63 1.98 12.24
N ILE A 182 -25.24 1.77 11.07
CA ILE A 182 -25.98 2.81 10.35
C ILE A 182 -27.15 3.35 11.19
N ALA A 183 -27.86 2.48 11.92
CA ALA A 183 -29.04 2.87 12.69
C ALA A 183 -28.71 3.55 14.03
N THR A 184 -27.61 3.17 14.69
CA THR A 184 -27.33 3.54 16.10
C THR A 184 -26.20 4.54 16.29
N THR A 185 -25.42 4.84 15.24
CA THR A 185 -24.30 5.78 15.33
C THR A 185 -24.75 7.22 15.58
N ASN A 186 -23.89 7.98 16.25
CA ASN A 186 -23.97 9.44 16.36
C ASN A 186 -23.10 10.18 15.34
N ASP A 187 -22.41 9.44 14.47
CA ASP A 187 -21.55 10.01 13.45
C ASP A 187 -22.33 10.32 12.17
N GLN A 188 -21.94 11.43 11.53
CA GLN A 188 -22.50 11.84 10.25
C GLN A 188 -22.05 10.93 9.09
N TYR A 189 -20.85 10.37 9.22
CA TYR A 189 -20.22 9.49 8.24
C TYR A 189 -19.99 8.10 8.82
N THR A 190 -20.21 7.07 8.02
CA THR A 190 -19.91 5.67 8.38
C THR A 190 -19.30 4.94 7.20
N ILE A 191 -18.46 3.94 7.47
CA ILE A 191 -17.87 3.08 6.44
C ILE A 191 -18.34 1.64 6.62
N VAL A 192 -18.76 1.03 5.52
CA VAL A 192 -18.96 -0.41 5.40
C VAL A 192 -18.01 -0.95 4.34
N GLN A 193 -16.93 -1.57 4.80
CA GLN A 193 -15.99 -2.30 3.94
C GLN A 193 -16.52 -3.73 3.77
N GLY A 194 -16.97 -4.08 2.58
CA GLY A 194 -17.60 -5.38 2.32
C GLY A 194 -17.11 -6.03 1.04
N PHE A 195 -16.53 -7.23 1.18
CA PHE A 195 -16.05 -8.02 0.05
C PHE A 195 -17.14 -8.32 -0.98
N ALA A 196 -16.74 -8.62 -2.20
CA ALA A 196 -17.64 -9.11 -3.24
C ALA A 196 -18.49 -10.29 -2.74
N GLY A 197 -19.83 -10.16 -2.81
CA GLY A 197 -20.76 -11.25 -2.47
C GLY A 197 -21.16 -11.38 -0.99
N VAL A 198 -20.86 -10.40 -0.14
CA VAL A 198 -21.28 -10.38 1.29
C VAL A 198 -22.72 -9.89 1.53
N GLY A 199 -23.41 -9.43 0.48
CA GLY A 199 -24.79 -8.95 0.57
C GLY A 199 -24.93 -7.52 1.10
N LYS A 200 -24.11 -6.58 0.62
CA LYS A 200 -24.18 -5.14 0.97
C LYS A 200 -25.56 -4.54 0.69
N SER A 201 -26.13 -4.79 -0.48
CA SER A 201 -27.45 -4.29 -0.89
C SER A 201 -28.57 -4.79 0.03
N THR A 202 -28.48 -6.05 0.48
CA THR A 202 -29.41 -6.64 1.45
C THR A 202 -29.25 -6.03 2.84
N MET A 203 -28.01 -5.75 3.28
CA MET A 203 -27.76 -5.03 4.52
C MET A 203 -28.38 -3.63 4.49
N LEU A 204 -28.24 -2.89 3.39
CA LEU A 204 -28.84 -1.57 3.21
C LEU A 204 -30.37 -1.57 3.23
N GLU A 205 -30.99 -2.57 2.60
CA GLU A 205 -32.43 -2.78 2.62
C GLU A 205 -32.94 -2.93 4.07
N GLN A 206 -32.31 -3.80 4.86
CA GLN A 206 -32.69 -4.02 6.26
C GLN A 206 -32.38 -2.80 7.15
N GLY A 207 -31.28 -2.09 6.89
CA GLY A 207 -30.97 -0.82 7.57
C GLY A 207 -32.02 0.25 7.33
N THR A 208 -32.49 0.38 6.08
CA THR A 208 -33.55 1.31 5.70
C THR A 208 -34.86 0.97 6.42
N LEU A 209 -35.26 -0.31 6.41
CA LEU A 209 -36.47 -0.77 7.12
C LEU A 209 -36.40 -0.52 8.64
N LEU A 210 -35.25 -0.75 9.26
CA LEU A 210 -35.06 -0.46 10.69
C LEU A 210 -35.19 1.04 10.98
N ILE A 211 -34.59 1.90 10.15
CA ILE A 211 -34.70 3.35 10.30
C ILE A 211 -36.17 3.79 10.17
N GLU A 212 -36.87 3.34 9.14
CA GLU A 212 -38.30 3.66 8.93
C GLU A 212 -39.16 3.24 10.14
N GLN A 213 -38.92 2.05 10.69
CA GLN A 213 -39.62 1.57 11.89
C GLN A 213 -39.31 2.42 13.13
N ALA A 214 -38.04 2.76 13.36
CA ALA A 214 -37.64 3.59 14.49
C ALA A 214 -38.24 4.99 14.40
N GLN A 215 -38.29 5.57 13.20
CA GLN A 215 -38.90 6.88 12.97
C GLN A 215 -40.41 6.89 13.21
N ALA A 216 -41.11 5.84 12.77
CA ALA A 216 -42.55 5.69 13.00
C ALA A 216 -42.90 5.68 14.49
N ILE A 217 -42.04 5.10 15.33
CA ILE A 217 -42.19 5.08 16.79
C ILE A 217 -41.95 6.47 17.40
N GLN A 218 -40.93 7.20 16.91
CA GLN A 218 -40.49 8.48 17.48
C GLN A 218 -41.31 9.70 17.00
N LYS A 219 -42.18 9.56 15.98
CA LYS A 219 -42.92 10.66 15.33
C LYS A 219 -42.04 11.81 14.81
N ASN A 220 -40.81 11.49 14.44
CA ASN A 220 -39.85 12.46 13.88
C ASN A 220 -40.14 12.74 12.40
N THR A 221 -39.54 13.81 11.86
CA THR A 221 -39.54 14.10 10.43
C THR A 221 -38.96 12.91 9.65
N PRO A 222 -39.64 12.44 8.58
CA PRO A 222 -39.15 11.31 7.79
C PRO A 222 -37.74 11.57 7.25
N ILE A 223 -36.84 10.59 7.40
CA ILE A 223 -35.54 10.60 6.75
C ILE A 223 -35.72 10.10 5.34
N THR A 224 -35.18 10.85 4.39
CA THR A 224 -35.10 10.40 2.99
C THR A 224 -33.86 9.54 2.84
N VAL A 225 -34.01 8.29 2.37
CA VAL A 225 -32.87 7.46 2.00
C VAL A 225 -32.63 7.58 0.50
N LEU A 226 -31.39 7.90 0.11
CA LEU A 226 -31.00 8.02 -1.30
C LEU A 226 -29.71 7.23 -1.57
N GLY A 227 -29.83 6.21 -2.41
CA GLY A 227 -28.71 5.46 -2.96
C GLY A 227 -27.97 6.23 -4.04
N LEU A 228 -26.65 6.13 -4.02
CA LEU A 228 -25.75 6.71 -5.00
C LEU A 228 -24.73 5.66 -5.39
N ALA A 229 -24.45 5.55 -6.69
CA ALA A 229 -23.42 4.64 -7.19
C ALA A 229 -22.74 5.21 -8.44
N PRO A 230 -21.49 4.82 -8.73
CA PRO A 230 -20.74 5.30 -9.89
C PRO A 230 -21.30 4.78 -11.22
N THR A 231 -21.98 3.62 -11.22
CA THR A 231 -22.47 2.98 -12.45
C THR A 231 -23.98 2.80 -12.44
N HIS A 232 -24.60 2.84 -13.62
CA HIS A 232 -26.04 2.57 -13.78
C HIS A 232 -26.43 1.15 -13.33
N ALA A 233 -25.53 0.17 -13.45
CA ALA A 233 -25.77 -1.20 -13.00
C ALA A 233 -25.99 -1.27 -11.48
N ALA A 234 -25.08 -0.66 -10.70
CA ALA A 234 -25.21 -0.58 -9.24
C ALA A 234 -26.43 0.27 -8.82
N VAL A 235 -26.73 1.35 -9.54
CA VAL A 235 -27.98 2.13 -9.32
C VAL A 235 -29.23 1.26 -9.49
N ASN A 236 -29.27 0.44 -10.53
CA ASN A 236 -30.41 -0.43 -10.78
C ASN A 236 -30.51 -1.54 -9.71
N GLU A 237 -29.39 -2.10 -9.25
CA GLU A 237 -29.37 -3.06 -8.14
C GLU A 237 -29.99 -2.46 -6.86
N LEU A 238 -29.63 -1.23 -6.51
CA LEU A 238 -30.22 -0.53 -5.35
C LEU A 238 -31.73 -0.30 -5.55
N LYS A 239 -32.17 0.08 -6.75
CA LYS A 239 -33.59 0.28 -7.07
C LYS A 239 -34.40 -1.02 -6.99
N GLU A 240 -33.84 -2.14 -7.45
CA GLU A 240 -34.46 -3.46 -7.34
C GLU A 240 -34.65 -3.89 -5.87
N LYS A 241 -33.83 -3.36 -4.96
CA LYS A 241 -33.97 -3.50 -3.49
C LYS A 241 -34.88 -2.46 -2.84
N GLY A 242 -35.62 -1.69 -3.64
CA GLY A 242 -36.56 -0.67 -3.14
C GLY A 242 -35.91 0.62 -2.67
N ILE A 243 -34.60 0.80 -2.85
CA ILE A 243 -33.88 2.01 -2.45
C ILE A 243 -33.90 3.00 -3.64
N PRO A 244 -34.48 4.22 -3.48
CA PRO A 244 -34.38 5.25 -4.51
C PRO A 244 -32.90 5.55 -4.79
N ALA A 245 -32.47 5.47 -6.06
CA ALA A 245 -31.06 5.66 -6.39
C ALA A 245 -30.80 6.42 -7.70
N GLN A 246 -29.66 7.09 -7.76
CA GLN A 246 -29.15 7.76 -8.96
C GLN A 246 -27.61 7.72 -9.02
N THR A 247 -27.02 8.15 -10.13
CA THR A 247 -25.54 8.14 -10.23
C THR A 247 -24.93 9.28 -9.44
N THR A 248 -23.79 9.03 -8.79
CA THR A 248 -23.05 10.06 -8.02
C THR A 248 -22.70 11.27 -8.89
N GLN A 249 -22.28 11.02 -10.14
CA GLN A 249 -21.97 12.07 -11.10
C GLN A 249 -23.18 12.95 -11.45
N SER A 250 -24.38 12.38 -11.56
CA SER A 250 -25.59 13.17 -11.86
C SER A 250 -25.92 14.09 -10.70
N LEU A 251 -25.88 13.59 -9.45
CA LEU A 251 -26.13 14.41 -8.27
C LEU A 251 -25.14 15.57 -8.16
N LEU A 252 -23.83 15.27 -8.25
CA LEU A 252 -22.80 16.29 -8.11
C LEU A 252 -22.88 17.34 -9.22
N LYS A 253 -23.22 16.92 -10.44
CA LYS A 253 -23.44 17.86 -11.54
C LYS A 253 -24.60 18.81 -11.25
N ASP A 254 -25.75 18.30 -10.82
CA ASP A 254 -26.95 19.11 -10.53
C ASP A 254 -26.68 20.12 -9.39
N VAL A 255 -25.85 19.75 -8.41
CA VAL A 255 -25.40 20.65 -7.34
C VAL A 255 -24.47 21.74 -7.91
N MET A 256 -23.49 21.35 -8.73
CA MET A 256 -22.53 22.29 -9.33
C MET A 256 -23.17 23.28 -10.31
N THR A 257 -24.21 22.88 -11.04
CA THR A 257 -24.95 23.76 -11.95
C THR A 257 -25.96 24.66 -11.26
N GLY A 258 -26.21 24.45 -9.95
CA GLY A 258 -27.24 25.15 -9.20
C GLY A 258 -28.66 24.69 -9.49
N ASP A 259 -28.82 23.55 -10.18
CA ASP A 259 -30.12 22.94 -10.45
C ASP A 259 -30.76 22.35 -9.17
N THR A 260 -29.93 22.06 -8.15
CA THR A 260 -30.37 21.73 -6.80
C THR A 260 -29.50 22.41 -5.75
N LEU A 261 -30.09 22.76 -4.61
CA LEU A 261 -29.37 23.38 -3.50
C LEU A 261 -29.13 22.36 -2.35
N PRO A 262 -28.07 22.51 -1.55
CA PRO A 262 -27.76 21.60 -0.43
C PRO A 262 -28.91 21.42 0.55
N GLU A 263 -29.69 22.46 0.83
CA GLU A 263 -30.78 22.46 1.82
C GLU A 263 -31.87 21.43 1.51
N LYS A 264 -32.03 21.05 0.24
CA LYS A 264 -32.93 19.98 -0.19
C LYS A 264 -32.61 18.65 0.53
N TYR A 265 -31.36 18.44 0.92
CA TYR A 265 -30.87 17.19 1.44
C TYR A 265 -30.75 17.15 2.98
N ALA A 266 -31.25 18.15 3.71
CA ALA A 266 -31.00 18.28 5.16
C ALA A 266 -31.45 17.10 6.03
N ASN A 267 -32.49 16.36 5.63
CA ASN A 267 -32.95 15.14 6.32
C ASN A 267 -32.71 13.89 5.47
N THR A 268 -31.54 13.79 4.84
CA THR A 268 -31.20 12.68 3.93
C THR A 268 -30.12 11.79 4.51
N LEU A 269 -30.29 10.47 4.37
CA LEU A 269 -29.23 9.48 4.49
C LEU A 269 -28.80 9.07 3.07
N PHE A 270 -27.59 9.45 2.69
CA PHE A 270 -26.98 9.00 1.45
C PHE A 270 -26.30 7.65 1.66
N LEU A 271 -26.55 6.72 0.74
CA LEU A 271 -25.90 5.41 0.70
C LEU A 271 -25.01 5.36 -0.54
N LEU A 272 -23.71 5.57 -0.38
CA LEU A 272 -22.74 5.64 -1.48
C LEU A 272 -22.17 4.23 -1.74
N ASP A 273 -22.74 3.48 -2.67
CA ASP A 273 -22.26 2.14 -3.05
C ASP A 273 -21.12 2.20 -4.08
N GLU A 274 -20.26 1.18 -4.06
CA GLU A 274 -19.01 1.12 -4.84
C GLU A 274 -18.10 2.36 -4.64
N SER A 275 -18.01 2.85 -3.40
CA SER A 275 -17.21 4.02 -2.99
C SER A 275 -15.72 3.91 -3.31
N SER A 276 -15.18 2.69 -3.51
CA SER A 276 -13.80 2.48 -3.94
C SER A 276 -13.51 3.04 -5.34
N MET A 277 -14.54 3.27 -6.17
CA MET A 277 -14.41 3.87 -7.50
C MET A 277 -14.51 5.41 -7.50
N ALA A 278 -14.81 6.03 -6.36
CA ALA A 278 -14.92 7.48 -6.26
C ALA A 278 -13.54 8.15 -6.22
N SER A 279 -13.36 9.21 -6.99
CA SER A 279 -12.12 10.00 -7.03
C SER A 279 -12.06 11.04 -5.93
N ASN A 280 -10.88 11.61 -5.66
CA ASN A 280 -10.74 12.70 -4.69
C ASN A 280 -11.69 13.86 -5.01
N ALA A 281 -11.79 14.26 -6.28
CA ALA A 281 -12.67 15.35 -6.71
C ALA A 281 -14.16 15.05 -6.44
N GLN A 282 -14.61 13.81 -6.72
CA GLN A 282 -15.99 13.41 -6.44
C GLN A 282 -16.28 13.35 -4.94
N PHE A 283 -15.36 12.80 -4.15
CA PHE A 283 -15.52 12.61 -2.71
C PHE A 283 -15.46 13.95 -1.95
N ASP A 284 -14.60 14.88 -2.37
CA ASP A 284 -14.53 16.23 -1.82
C ASP A 284 -15.81 17.03 -2.09
N ALA A 285 -16.30 17.01 -3.34
CA ALA A 285 -17.57 17.65 -3.68
C ALA A 285 -18.76 17.02 -2.92
N PHE A 286 -18.75 15.70 -2.75
CA PHE A 286 -19.80 14.98 -2.04
C PHE A 286 -19.79 15.26 -0.53
N THR A 287 -18.64 15.19 0.14
CA THR A 287 -18.53 15.50 1.57
C THR A 287 -18.86 16.97 1.86
N THR A 288 -18.49 17.87 0.95
CA THR A 288 -18.91 19.29 1.02
C THR A 288 -20.44 19.43 0.97
N LEU A 289 -21.11 18.72 0.06
CA LEU A 289 -22.58 18.69 -0.01
C LEU A 289 -23.20 18.18 1.30
N VAL A 290 -22.70 17.07 1.82
CA VAL A 290 -23.22 16.43 3.04
C VAL A 290 -23.05 17.34 4.26
N ASN A 291 -21.90 17.99 4.40
CA ASN A 291 -21.65 18.96 5.45
C ASN A 291 -22.55 20.19 5.35
N ASN A 292 -22.68 20.77 4.15
CA ASN A 292 -23.51 21.95 3.93
C ASN A 292 -25.00 21.69 4.11
N SER A 293 -25.47 20.47 3.85
CA SER A 293 -26.87 20.10 4.06
C SER A 293 -27.15 19.63 5.49
N GLY A 294 -26.15 19.13 6.23
CA GLY A 294 -26.36 18.39 7.49
C GLY A 294 -26.91 16.97 7.26
N ALA A 295 -26.75 16.44 6.05
CA ALA A 295 -27.15 15.07 5.71
C ALA A 295 -26.21 14.06 6.37
N ARG A 296 -26.54 12.77 6.30
CA ARG A 296 -25.64 11.68 6.68
C ARG A 296 -25.20 10.91 5.46
N ALA A 297 -24.06 10.25 5.55
CA ALA A 297 -23.56 9.38 4.49
C ALA A 297 -22.98 8.08 5.04
N THR A 298 -23.38 6.97 4.42
CA THR A 298 -22.72 5.67 4.59
C THR A 298 -21.98 5.34 3.30
N PHE A 299 -20.67 5.17 3.39
CA PHE A 299 -19.83 4.74 2.29
C PHE A 299 -19.71 3.22 2.29
N LEU A 300 -20.09 2.59 1.18
CA LEU A 300 -19.98 1.16 0.98
C LEU A 300 -19.00 0.88 -0.15
N GLY A 301 -18.09 -0.04 0.07
CA GLY A 301 -17.07 -0.34 -0.93
C GLY A 301 -16.26 -1.58 -0.60
N ASP A 302 -15.29 -1.82 -1.47
CA ASP A 302 -14.33 -2.90 -1.33
C ASP A 302 -12.95 -2.39 -1.74
N ILE A 303 -12.07 -2.13 -0.76
CA ILE A 303 -10.71 -1.63 -1.01
C ILE A 303 -9.85 -2.60 -1.84
N TYR A 304 -10.28 -3.84 -2.11
CA TYR A 304 -9.54 -4.82 -2.92
C TYR A 304 -9.99 -4.85 -4.39
N GLN A 305 -11.13 -4.25 -4.73
CA GLN A 305 -11.59 -4.12 -6.13
C GLN A 305 -10.88 -2.98 -6.86
N LEU A 306 -11.22 -2.73 -8.12
CA LEU A 306 -10.60 -1.63 -8.87
C LEU A 306 -10.95 -0.27 -8.24
N GLN A 307 -9.99 0.64 -8.33
CA GLN A 307 -10.11 2.00 -7.84
C GLN A 307 -10.58 2.94 -8.95
N SER A 308 -10.79 4.21 -8.59
CA SER A 308 -11.08 5.24 -9.59
C SER A 308 -9.97 5.34 -10.64
N LYS A 309 -10.33 5.71 -11.87
CA LYS A 309 -9.34 6.07 -12.91
C LYS A 309 -8.83 7.51 -12.76
N GLU A 310 -9.58 8.32 -12.02
CA GLU A 310 -9.19 9.67 -11.66
C GLU A 310 -8.39 9.65 -10.35
N ALA A 311 -7.68 10.74 -10.07
CA ALA A 311 -6.74 10.82 -8.96
C ALA A 311 -7.35 10.51 -7.58
N GLY A 312 -6.56 9.74 -6.81
CA GLY A 312 -6.75 9.48 -5.39
C GLY A 312 -7.54 8.22 -5.05
N LYS A 313 -7.63 7.95 -3.76
CA LYS A 313 -8.31 6.77 -3.19
C LYS A 313 -8.97 7.11 -1.84
N PRO A 314 -9.91 8.07 -1.83
CA PRO A 314 -10.40 8.68 -0.59
C PRO A 314 -11.14 7.68 0.31
N PHE A 315 -11.86 6.71 -0.26
CA PHE A 315 -12.50 5.64 0.50
C PHE A 315 -11.49 4.74 1.23
N GLU A 316 -10.40 4.34 0.55
CA GLU A 316 -9.35 3.53 1.19
C GLU A 316 -8.61 4.35 2.25
N LEU A 317 -8.30 5.63 1.98
CA LEU A 317 -7.70 6.51 2.99
C LEU A 317 -8.58 6.64 4.24
N ALA A 318 -9.87 6.92 4.07
CA ALA A 318 -10.80 7.04 5.18
C ALA A 318 -10.94 5.73 5.97
N TYR A 319 -10.92 4.57 5.29
CA TYR A 319 -10.89 3.26 5.95
C TYR A 319 -9.59 3.05 6.75
N ARG A 320 -8.43 3.35 6.17
CA ARG A 320 -7.11 3.07 6.75
C ARG A 320 -6.72 4.02 7.88
N THR A 321 -7.20 5.26 7.87
CA THR A 321 -6.97 6.23 8.96
C THR A 321 -7.72 5.85 10.22
N LYS A 322 -8.77 5.01 10.13
CA LYS A 322 -9.63 4.58 11.25
C LYS A 322 -10.26 5.73 12.02
N ASN A 323 -10.39 6.88 11.37
CA ASN A 323 -11.02 8.07 11.94
C ASN A 323 -12.53 8.06 11.75
N ILE A 324 -13.14 7.00 11.23
CA ILE A 324 -14.59 6.89 11.09
C ILE A 324 -15.01 5.50 11.57
N GLU A 325 -16.13 5.43 12.27
CA GLU A 325 -16.76 4.16 12.61
C GLU A 325 -16.95 3.29 11.37
N THR A 326 -16.39 2.08 11.44
CA THR A 326 -16.23 1.19 10.29
C THR A 326 -16.65 -0.23 10.65
N VAL A 327 -17.44 -0.85 9.78
CA VAL A 327 -17.74 -2.29 9.82
C VAL A 327 -17.07 -2.99 8.65
N VAL A 328 -16.45 -4.15 8.93
CA VAL A 328 -15.87 -5.02 7.90
C VAL A 328 -16.72 -6.27 7.74
N MET A 329 -17.42 -6.39 6.62
CA MET A 329 -18.25 -7.56 6.29
C MET A 329 -17.40 -8.64 5.61
N LYS A 330 -17.24 -9.79 6.28
CA LYS A 330 -16.40 -10.91 5.81
C LYS A 330 -17.19 -12.12 5.27
N ASP A 331 -18.49 -12.17 5.53
CA ASP A 331 -19.32 -13.35 5.27
C ASP A 331 -19.72 -13.47 3.79
N ILE A 332 -18.82 -13.98 2.96
CA ILE A 332 -19.09 -14.18 1.53
C ILE A 332 -20.12 -15.30 1.35
N LYS A 333 -21.25 -14.99 0.68
CA LYS A 333 -22.37 -15.93 0.44
C LYS A 333 -22.64 -16.23 -1.03
N ARG A 334 -21.95 -15.55 -1.95
CA ARG A 334 -22.18 -15.67 -3.41
C ARG A 334 -21.77 -17.04 -3.96
N GLN A 335 -20.60 -17.54 -3.57
CA GLN A 335 -20.04 -18.78 -4.11
C GLN A 335 -20.78 -20.00 -3.56
N GLN A 336 -21.23 -20.87 -4.46
CA GLN A 336 -22.00 -22.08 -4.16
C GLN A 336 -21.11 -23.31 -3.90
N THR A 337 -19.82 -23.24 -4.23
CA THR A 337 -18.84 -24.31 -4.03
C THR A 337 -17.74 -23.89 -3.06
N PRO A 338 -17.27 -24.80 -2.17
CA PRO A 338 -16.23 -24.47 -1.21
C PRO A 338 -14.89 -24.14 -1.87
N GLU A 339 -14.57 -24.74 -3.03
CA GLU A 339 -13.35 -24.49 -3.79
C GLU A 339 -13.33 -23.07 -4.36
N LEU A 340 -14.42 -22.62 -4.99
CA LEU A 340 -14.52 -21.26 -5.52
C LEU A 340 -14.52 -20.23 -4.40
N LEU A 341 -15.20 -20.51 -3.27
CA LEU A 341 -15.13 -19.65 -2.09
C LEU A 341 -13.70 -19.56 -1.54
N SER A 342 -12.95 -20.66 -1.53
CA SER A 342 -11.54 -20.69 -1.15
C SER A 342 -10.69 -19.83 -2.09
N ALA A 343 -10.88 -19.97 -3.42
CA ALA A 343 -10.18 -19.17 -4.41
C ALA A 343 -10.40 -17.65 -4.20
N VAL A 344 -11.64 -17.25 -3.93
CA VAL A 344 -12.00 -15.86 -3.63
C VAL A 344 -11.33 -15.37 -2.33
N LYS A 345 -11.28 -16.18 -1.28
CA LYS A 345 -10.60 -15.80 -0.02
C LYS A 345 -9.09 -15.67 -0.20
N GLN A 346 -8.48 -16.59 -0.94
CA GLN A 346 -7.03 -16.60 -1.20
C GLN A 346 -6.59 -15.41 -2.07
N VAL A 347 -7.39 -15.03 -3.07
CA VAL A 347 -7.03 -13.88 -3.94
C VAL A 347 -7.12 -12.56 -3.17
N ILE A 348 -8.06 -12.43 -2.22
CA ILE A 348 -8.15 -11.27 -1.31
C ILE A 348 -6.92 -11.22 -0.39
N ASN A 349 -6.48 -12.36 0.13
CA ASN A 349 -5.23 -12.46 0.90
C ASN A 349 -3.96 -12.28 0.03
N ARG A 350 -4.11 -12.10 -1.30
CA ARG A 350 -3.03 -11.95 -2.28
C ARG A 350 -2.10 -13.18 -2.35
N HIS A 351 -2.70 -14.37 -2.30
CA HIS A 351 -2.02 -15.67 -2.40
C HIS A 351 -2.28 -16.31 -3.78
N PRO A 352 -1.52 -15.94 -4.84
CA PRO A 352 -1.82 -16.30 -6.21
C PRO A 352 -1.74 -17.81 -6.50
N GLU A 353 -0.80 -18.54 -5.88
CA GLU A 353 -0.64 -19.98 -6.06
C GLU A 353 -1.80 -20.72 -5.40
N SER A 354 -2.12 -20.38 -4.15
CA SER A 354 -3.28 -20.93 -3.45
C SER A 354 -4.60 -20.61 -4.18
N THR A 355 -4.71 -19.42 -4.78
CA THR A 355 -5.87 -19.06 -5.61
C THR A 355 -6.00 -19.98 -6.81
N LEU A 356 -4.94 -20.16 -7.61
CA LEU A 356 -4.98 -21.02 -8.79
C LEU A 356 -5.22 -22.48 -8.43
N ALA A 357 -4.61 -22.97 -7.35
CA ALA A 357 -4.85 -24.32 -6.84
C ALA A 357 -6.32 -24.54 -6.45
N ALA A 358 -6.94 -23.56 -5.78
CA ALA A 358 -8.36 -23.62 -5.43
C ALA A 358 -9.27 -23.57 -6.66
N VAL A 359 -8.95 -22.77 -7.69
CA VAL A 359 -9.69 -22.79 -8.96
C VAL A 359 -9.54 -24.15 -9.65
N LYS A 360 -8.33 -24.72 -9.70
CA LYS A 360 -8.07 -26.06 -10.28
C LYS A 360 -8.80 -27.19 -9.58
N ALA A 361 -9.02 -27.08 -8.28
CA ALA A 361 -9.74 -28.08 -7.49
C ALA A 361 -11.25 -28.09 -7.76
N GLN A 362 -11.80 -27.06 -8.40
CA GLN A 362 -13.21 -26.99 -8.77
C GLN A 362 -13.59 -28.13 -9.73
N SER A 363 -14.74 -28.74 -9.49
CA SER A 363 -15.35 -29.68 -10.44
C SER A 363 -15.71 -28.98 -11.76
N PRO A 364 -15.48 -29.62 -12.91
CA PRO A 364 -15.93 -29.11 -14.21
C PRO A 364 -17.44 -28.87 -14.24
N LEU A 365 -17.90 -27.95 -15.09
CA LEU A 365 -19.33 -27.81 -15.38
C LEU A 365 -19.92 -29.11 -15.91
N ASP A 366 -21.15 -29.42 -15.49
CA ASP A 366 -21.89 -30.59 -15.95
C ASP A 366 -22.14 -30.57 -17.47
N ASN A 367 -22.23 -31.75 -18.09
CA ASN A 367 -22.48 -31.91 -19.53
C ASN A 367 -23.75 -31.22 -20.03
N GLN A 368 -24.75 -30.98 -19.17
CA GLN A 368 -25.98 -30.23 -19.52
C GLN A 368 -25.72 -28.77 -19.92
N HIS A 369 -24.60 -28.19 -19.49
CA HIS A 369 -24.21 -26.83 -19.85
C HIS A 369 -23.59 -26.73 -21.25
N TYR A 370 -23.39 -27.88 -21.91
CA TYR A 370 -22.67 -28.01 -23.17
C TYR A 370 -23.56 -28.68 -24.22
N HIS A 371 -23.46 -28.21 -25.47
CA HIS A 371 -24.00 -28.95 -26.61
C HIS A 371 -22.90 -29.75 -27.33
N GLN A 372 -21.63 -29.45 -27.03
CA GLN A 372 -20.45 -30.27 -27.35
C GLN A 372 -19.60 -30.38 -26.09
N PRO A 373 -19.12 -31.58 -25.71
CA PRO A 373 -18.30 -31.74 -24.50
C PRO A 373 -17.16 -30.72 -24.46
N SER A 374 -16.88 -30.18 -23.27
CA SER A 374 -15.74 -29.27 -23.11
C SER A 374 -14.46 -29.96 -23.59
N MET A 375 -13.59 -29.18 -24.22
CA MET A 375 -12.27 -29.65 -24.64
C MET A 375 -11.31 -29.82 -23.47
N HIS A 376 -11.71 -29.38 -22.26
CA HIS A 376 -10.87 -29.32 -21.07
C HIS A 376 -11.57 -29.94 -19.87
N THR A 377 -10.83 -30.72 -19.10
CA THR A 377 -11.23 -31.17 -17.76
C THR A 377 -10.75 -30.23 -16.67
N ASP A 378 -9.78 -29.37 -16.99
CA ASP A 378 -9.21 -28.41 -16.05
C ASP A 378 -9.90 -27.04 -16.16
N THR A 379 -9.95 -26.31 -15.05
CA THR A 379 -10.53 -24.95 -14.98
C THR A 379 -9.48 -23.85 -15.14
N VAL A 380 -8.19 -24.17 -14.97
CA VAL A 380 -7.06 -23.28 -15.26
C VAL A 380 -6.28 -23.85 -16.43
N ILE A 381 -6.31 -23.15 -17.57
CA ILE A 381 -5.76 -23.61 -18.83
C ILE A 381 -4.60 -22.69 -19.23
N SER A 382 -3.40 -23.28 -19.32
CA SER A 382 -2.21 -22.62 -19.84
C SER A 382 -1.97 -23.06 -21.29
N THR A 383 -1.85 -22.12 -22.23
CA THR A 383 -1.43 -22.45 -23.61
C THR A 383 0.08 -22.56 -23.79
N TYR A 384 0.88 -22.26 -22.75
CA TYR A 384 2.32 -22.43 -22.75
C TYR A 384 2.73 -23.90 -22.86
N ILE A 385 3.63 -24.20 -23.80
CA ILE A 385 4.31 -25.49 -23.90
C ILE A 385 5.80 -25.19 -24.00
N ASN A 386 6.61 -25.76 -23.10
CA ASN A 386 8.06 -25.59 -23.15
C ASN A 386 8.66 -26.57 -24.17
N THR A 387 9.06 -26.05 -25.33
CA THR A 387 9.75 -26.84 -26.38
C THR A 387 11.27 -26.62 -26.33
N GLY A 388 11.75 -25.73 -25.46
CA GLY A 388 13.15 -25.32 -25.36
C GLY A 388 13.47 -24.05 -26.15
N GLN A 389 12.47 -23.39 -26.76
CA GLN A 389 12.61 -22.13 -27.51
C GLN A 389 11.69 -21.05 -26.90
N PRO A 390 12.11 -20.36 -25.82
CA PRO A 390 11.20 -19.54 -25.01
C PRO A 390 10.44 -18.46 -25.79
N SER A 391 11.10 -17.74 -26.70
CA SER A 391 10.46 -16.67 -27.48
C SER A 391 9.34 -17.19 -28.39
N GLU A 392 9.58 -18.30 -29.09
CA GLU A 392 8.60 -18.92 -29.98
C GLU A 392 7.46 -19.57 -29.17
N ASP A 393 7.79 -20.23 -28.06
CA ASP A 393 6.83 -20.83 -27.13
C ASP A 393 5.85 -19.77 -26.60
N HIS A 394 6.36 -18.61 -26.19
CA HIS A 394 5.54 -17.48 -25.73
C HIS A 394 4.63 -16.92 -26.82
N GLN A 395 5.14 -16.78 -28.05
CA GLN A 395 4.34 -16.24 -29.16
C GLN A 395 3.21 -17.21 -29.54
N GLN A 396 3.52 -18.50 -29.69
CA GLN A 396 2.53 -19.53 -30.00
C GLN A 396 1.47 -19.67 -28.90
N ALA A 397 1.86 -19.54 -27.63
CA ALA A 397 0.93 -19.56 -26.51
C ALA A 397 -0.09 -18.41 -26.60
N LYS A 398 0.37 -17.19 -26.89
CA LYS A 398 -0.49 -16.01 -27.08
C LYS A 398 -1.46 -16.18 -28.25
N ASP A 399 -0.97 -16.68 -29.39
CA ASP A 399 -1.80 -16.83 -30.59
C ASP A 399 -2.92 -17.87 -30.39
N LYS A 400 -2.65 -18.95 -29.64
CA LYS A 400 -3.64 -19.99 -29.34
C LYS A 400 -4.64 -19.60 -28.25
N LEU A 401 -4.28 -18.66 -27.36
CA LEU A 401 -5.05 -18.30 -26.16
C LEU A 401 -6.51 -17.93 -26.48
N TYR A 402 -6.70 -16.96 -27.38
CA TYR A 402 -8.02 -16.40 -27.67
C TYR A 402 -8.91 -17.38 -28.44
N ASP A 403 -8.33 -18.14 -29.37
CA ASP A 403 -9.04 -19.18 -30.11
C ASP A 403 -9.56 -20.30 -29.20
N LEU A 404 -8.74 -20.72 -28.23
CA LEU A 404 -9.11 -21.76 -27.29
C LEU A 404 -10.24 -21.30 -26.36
N ALA A 405 -10.13 -20.10 -25.81
CA ALA A 405 -11.17 -19.53 -24.96
C ALA A 405 -12.48 -19.29 -25.72
N ALA A 406 -12.42 -18.84 -26.98
CA ALA A 406 -13.61 -18.67 -27.81
C ALA A 406 -14.29 -20.02 -28.09
N LYS A 407 -13.54 -21.09 -28.37
CA LYS A 407 -14.09 -22.44 -28.55
C LYS A 407 -14.78 -22.98 -27.30
N GLU A 408 -14.19 -22.77 -26.13
CA GLU A 408 -14.82 -23.13 -24.85
C GLU A 408 -16.11 -22.34 -24.59
N TYR A 409 -16.14 -21.04 -24.90
CA TYR A 409 -17.40 -20.29 -24.82
C TYR A 409 -18.44 -20.81 -25.81
N LEU A 410 -18.02 -21.17 -27.02
CA LEU A 410 -18.92 -21.64 -28.08
C LEU A 410 -19.46 -23.04 -27.82
N SER A 411 -18.74 -23.94 -27.15
CA SER A 411 -19.20 -25.32 -26.84
C SER A 411 -20.41 -25.36 -25.89
N ARG A 412 -20.63 -24.27 -25.15
CA ARG A 412 -21.75 -24.09 -24.21
C ARG A 412 -23.08 -23.93 -24.93
N THR A 413 -24.17 -24.36 -24.31
CA THR A 413 -25.54 -24.12 -24.80
C THR A 413 -25.85 -22.60 -24.82
N PRO A 414 -26.82 -22.13 -25.65
CA PRO A 414 -27.21 -20.72 -25.65
C PRO A 414 -27.54 -20.16 -24.25
N GLU A 415 -28.29 -20.92 -23.44
CA GLU A 415 -28.61 -20.56 -22.06
C GLU A 415 -27.38 -20.48 -21.16
N SER A 416 -26.47 -21.45 -21.28
CA SER A 416 -25.22 -21.45 -20.52
C SER A 416 -24.32 -20.26 -20.90
N ARG A 417 -24.27 -19.89 -22.18
CA ARG A 417 -23.55 -18.70 -22.68
C ARG A 417 -24.13 -17.39 -22.15
N ASP A 418 -25.45 -17.30 -22.03
CA ASP A 418 -26.13 -16.12 -21.48
C ASP A 418 -25.85 -15.93 -19.98
N ASN A 419 -25.63 -17.04 -19.27
CA ASN A 419 -25.20 -17.07 -17.87
C ASN A 419 -23.68 -17.10 -17.67
N THR A 420 -22.90 -16.93 -18.75
CA THR A 420 -21.43 -16.91 -18.73
C THR A 420 -20.90 -15.52 -19.08
N LEU A 421 -20.14 -14.94 -18.16
CA LEU A 421 -19.39 -13.71 -18.42
C LEU A 421 -17.99 -14.03 -18.93
N MET A 422 -17.66 -13.53 -20.12
CA MET A 422 -16.31 -13.60 -20.65
C MET A 422 -15.56 -12.29 -20.38
N ILE A 423 -14.43 -12.37 -19.68
CA ILE A 423 -13.61 -11.22 -19.28
C ILE A 423 -12.33 -11.20 -20.11
N ALA A 424 -11.99 -10.02 -20.65
CA ALA A 424 -10.71 -9.74 -21.30
C ALA A 424 -10.24 -8.35 -20.89
N TYR A 425 -8.94 -8.15 -20.68
CA TYR A 425 -8.46 -6.94 -20.01
C TYR A 425 -8.38 -5.71 -20.92
N SER A 426 -8.16 -5.88 -22.22
CA SER A 426 -8.08 -4.77 -23.18
C SER A 426 -9.20 -4.76 -24.22
N ASN A 427 -9.46 -3.59 -24.80
CA ASN A 427 -10.45 -3.45 -25.88
C ASN A 427 -10.03 -4.18 -27.17
N ARG A 428 -8.72 -4.32 -27.43
CA ARG A 428 -8.20 -5.09 -28.58
C ARG A 428 -8.55 -6.57 -28.44
N GLU A 429 -8.32 -7.15 -27.27
CA GLU A 429 -8.66 -8.54 -26.97
C GLU A 429 -10.17 -8.78 -27.03
N ARG A 430 -10.95 -7.83 -26.51
CA ARG A 430 -12.42 -7.88 -26.60
C ARG A 430 -12.91 -7.95 -28.05
N ASP A 431 -12.36 -7.13 -28.95
CA ASP A 431 -12.72 -7.14 -30.37
C ASP A 431 -12.29 -8.44 -31.07
N LEU A 432 -11.10 -8.96 -30.75
CA LEU A 432 -10.61 -10.23 -31.27
C LEU A 432 -11.54 -11.39 -30.87
N LEU A 433 -11.85 -11.51 -29.57
CA LEU A 433 -12.74 -12.54 -29.05
C LEU A 433 -14.16 -12.40 -29.61
N ALA A 434 -14.70 -11.18 -29.69
CA ALA A 434 -16.01 -10.94 -30.29
C ALA A 434 -16.06 -11.40 -31.76
N LYS A 435 -15.00 -11.14 -32.54
CA LYS A 435 -14.89 -11.61 -33.93
C LYS A 435 -14.88 -13.14 -34.02
N LEU A 436 -14.13 -13.82 -33.16
CA LEU A 436 -14.05 -15.28 -33.11
C LEU A 436 -15.39 -15.91 -32.71
N ILE A 437 -16.03 -15.37 -31.66
CA ILE A 437 -17.32 -15.83 -31.16
C ILE A 437 -18.40 -15.64 -32.21
N ARG A 438 -18.51 -14.45 -32.83
CA ARG A 438 -19.52 -14.20 -33.87
C ARG A 438 -19.34 -15.13 -35.06
N ARG A 439 -18.10 -15.39 -35.49
CA ARG A 439 -17.82 -16.37 -36.55
C ARG A 439 -18.31 -17.77 -36.16
N GLY A 440 -18.05 -18.19 -34.92
CA GLY A 440 -18.51 -19.47 -34.39
C GLY A 440 -20.04 -19.57 -34.33
N LEU A 441 -20.72 -18.54 -33.80
CA LEU A 441 -22.18 -18.48 -33.73
C LEU A 441 -22.84 -18.55 -35.11
N LYS A 442 -22.26 -17.89 -36.13
CA LYS A 442 -22.72 -18.02 -37.52
C LYS A 442 -22.53 -19.41 -38.10
N ALA A 443 -21.41 -20.06 -37.78
CA ALA A 443 -21.14 -21.43 -38.22
C ALA A 443 -22.08 -22.45 -37.56
N MET A 444 -22.52 -22.20 -36.32
CA MET A 444 -23.50 -23.02 -35.61
C MET A 444 -24.96 -22.73 -36.02
N GLY A 445 -25.21 -21.64 -36.73
CA GLY A 445 -26.57 -21.19 -37.10
C GLY A 445 -27.30 -20.39 -36.02
N ASP A 446 -26.65 -20.10 -34.89
CA ASP A 446 -27.19 -19.27 -33.81
C ASP A 446 -27.23 -17.77 -34.17
N LEU A 447 -26.38 -17.35 -35.11
CA LEU A 447 -26.49 -16.08 -35.81
C LEU A 447 -26.73 -16.33 -37.30
N PRO A 448 -27.51 -15.48 -37.99
CA PRO A 448 -27.73 -15.62 -39.42
C PRO A 448 -26.41 -15.63 -40.21
N SER A 449 -26.27 -16.60 -41.11
CA SER A 449 -25.11 -16.69 -42.02
C SER A 449 -25.17 -15.69 -43.19
N GLY A 450 -26.20 -14.84 -43.23
CA GLY A 450 -26.39 -13.79 -44.23
C GLY A 450 -25.33 -12.68 -44.16
N SER A 451 -25.47 -11.67 -45.03
CA SER A 451 -24.56 -10.52 -45.09
C SER A 451 -24.68 -9.67 -43.84
N ASP A 452 -23.55 -9.41 -43.18
CA ASP A 452 -23.46 -8.40 -42.13
C ASP A 452 -23.80 -7.01 -42.69
N THR A 453 -24.51 -6.21 -41.91
CA THR A 453 -24.65 -4.77 -42.17
C THR A 453 -23.50 -4.05 -41.50
N SER A 454 -22.78 -3.23 -42.25
CA SER A 454 -21.72 -2.39 -41.68
C SER A 454 -22.35 -1.19 -40.96
N VAL A 455 -22.06 -1.04 -39.67
CA VAL A 455 -22.60 0.02 -38.81
C VAL A 455 -21.44 0.73 -38.10
N THR A 456 -21.52 2.06 -38.05
CA THR A 456 -20.54 2.89 -37.35
C THR A 456 -20.57 2.61 -35.84
N ARG A 457 -19.37 2.47 -35.26
CA ARG A 457 -19.14 2.30 -33.83
C ARG A 457 -18.16 3.33 -33.32
N LEU A 458 -18.54 4.06 -32.27
CA LEU A 458 -17.70 5.03 -31.57
C LEU A 458 -17.14 4.44 -30.27
N ARG A 459 -15.83 4.61 -30.07
CA ARG A 459 -15.12 4.28 -28.82
C ARG A 459 -14.32 5.48 -28.35
N GLY A 460 -14.45 5.83 -27.08
CA GLY A 460 -13.73 6.98 -26.51
C GLY A 460 -12.23 6.76 -26.54
N VAL A 461 -11.47 7.79 -26.90
CA VAL A 461 -10.00 7.77 -26.93
C VAL A 461 -9.43 7.83 -25.51
N GLY A 462 -10.12 8.51 -24.58
CA GLY A 462 -9.72 8.61 -23.19
C GLY A 462 -8.64 9.66 -22.91
N ALA A 463 -8.53 10.68 -23.76
CA ALA A 463 -7.62 11.81 -23.54
C ALA A 463 -8.00 12.61 -22.28
N THR A 464 -7.00 13.03 -21.51
CA THR A 464 -7.20 13.90 -20.33
C THR A 464 -7.62 15.31 -20.75
N LYS A 465 -8.17 16.09 -19.82
CA LYS A 465 -8.54 17.48 -20.12
C LYS A 465 -7.33 18.31 -20.51
N GLU A 466 -6.18 18.03 -19.91
CA GLU A 466 -4.92 18.65 -20.27
C GLU A 466 -4.45 18.24 -21.68
N GLU A 467 -4.54 16.96 -22.05
CA GLU A 467 -4.22 16.50 -23.41
C GLU A 467 -5.11 17.16 -24.46
N LEU A 468 -6.41 17.32 -24.19
CA LEU A 468 -7.35 17.97 -25.11
C LEU A 468 -7.00 19.45 -25.39
N LYS A 469 -6.18 20.10 -24.57
CA LYS A 469 -5.68 21.47 -24.85
C LYS A 469 -4.53 21.49 -25.86
N THR A 470 -3.93 20.34 -26.14
CA THR A 470 -2.77 20.17 -27.03
C THR A 470 -3.17 19.62 -28.40
N MET A 471 -2.26 19.55 -29.36
CA MET A 471 -2.47 18.88 -30.65
C MET A 471 -2.19 17.36 -30.58
N MET A 472 -1.60 16.87 -29.48
CA MET A 472 -1.19 15.47 -29.32
C MET A 472 -2.31 14.43 -29.52
N PRO A 473 -3.48 14.51 -28.86
CA PRO A 473 -4.48 13.44 -28.96
C PRO A 473 -5.24 13.46 -30.30
N TYR A 474 -5.13 14.54 -31.08
CA TYR A 474 -5.93 14.75 -32.28
C TYR A 474 -5.30 14.09 -33.51
N GLN A 475 -6.09 13.28 -34.20
CA GLN A 475 -5.71 12.60 -35.43
C GLN A 475 -6.83 12.72 -36.46
N LYS A 476 -6.46 12.71 -37.75
CA LYS A 476 -7.44 12.71 -38.85
C LYS A 476 -8.38 11.50 -38.71
N GLY A 477 -9.68 11.75 -38.86
CA GLY A 477 -10.72 10.72 -38.77
C GLY A 477 -11.30 10.51 -37.37
N LEU A 478 -10.71 11.09 -36.32
CA LEU A 478 -11.35 11.13 -35.00
C LEU A 478 -12.54 12.10 -35.01
N ILE A 479 -13.45 11.89 -34.07
CA ILE A 479 -14.65 12.70 -33.90
C ILE A 479 -14.59 13.40 -32.55
N ILE A 480 -14.69 14.73 -32.58
CA ILE A 480 -14.84 15.56 -31.40
C ILE A 480 -16.34 15.68 -31.13
N ASN A 481 -16.76 15.34 -29.92
CA ASN A 481 -18.12 15.61 -29.45
C ASN A 481 -18.08 16.72 -28.41
N THR A 482 -18.69 17.85 -28.74
CA THR A 482 -18.80 19.03 -27.87
C THR A 482 -20.25 19.19 -27.43
N GLY A 483 -20.53 19.08 -26.14
CA GLY A 483 -21.91 19.19 -25.63
C GLY A 483 -22.76 17.95 -25.94
N ARG A 484 -24.07 18.14 -26.12
CA ARG A 484 -25.02 17.02 -26.30
C ARG A 484 -25.10 16.53 -27.75
N ASP A 485 -25.16 17.45 -28.71
CA ASP A 485 -25.59 17.13 -30.08
C ASP A 485 -24.52 17.37 -31.14
N THR A 486 -23.43 18.08 -30.84
CA THR A 486 -22.46 18.44 -31.88
C THR A 486 -21.38 17.38 -32.05
N TYR A 487 -21.27 16.83 -33.26
CA TYR A 487 -20.21 15.91 -33.66
C TYR A 487 -19.38 16.51 -34.80
N LEU A 488 -18.08 16.69 -34.55
CA LEU A 488 -17.14 17.31 -35.48
C LEU A 488 -16.11 16.28 -35.90
N GLN A 489 -16.09 15.89 -37.18
CA GLN A 489 -15.05 15.01 -37.72
C GLN A 489 -13.79 15.80 -38.04
N ILE A 490 -12.62 15.28 -37.66
CA ILE A 490 -11.34 15.90 -37.97
C ILE A 490 -10.89 15.52 -39.37
N ASP A 491 -10.89 16.48 -40.29
CA ASP A 491 -10.50 16.25 -41.69
C ASP A 491 -9.00 16.48 -41.90
N LYS A 492 -8.43 17.47 -41.19
CA LYS A 492 -7.01 17.81 -41.24
C LYS A 492 -6.54 18.33 -39.88
N VAL A 493 -5.35 17.88 -39.49
CA VAL A 493 -4.61 18.37 -38.32
C VAL A 493 -3.48 19.28 -38.82
N ASP A 494 -3.52 20.57 -38.48
CA ASP A 494 -2.46 21.52 -38.80
C ASP A 494 -1.66 21.83 -37.52
N ARG A 495 -0.58 21.05 -37.31
CA ARG A 495 0.30 21.21 -36.14
C ARG A 495 1.11 22.50 -36.19
N GLN A 496 1.40 23.03 -37.39
CA GLN A 496 2.18 24.26 -37.55
C GLN A 496 1.40 25.48 -37.05
N HIS A 497 0.09 25.52 -37.29
CA HIS A 497 -0.78 26.62 -36.87
C HIS A 497 -1.65 26.28 -35.65
N ALA A 498 -1.42 25.13 -35.01
CA ALA A 498 -2.15 24.61 -33.84
C ALA A 498 -3.69 24.66 -33.99
N LEU A 499 -4.18 24.22 -35.16
CA LEU A 499 -5.62 24.20 -35.47
C LEU A 499 -6.04 22.93 -36.19
N LEU A 500 -7.33 22.62 -36.07
CA LEU A 500 -7.98 21.49 -36.73
C LEU A 500 -9.00 22.02 -37.72
N ASN A 501 -9.01 21.49 -38.94
CA ASN A 501 -10.14 21.65 -39.84
C ASN A 501 -11.11 20.51 -39.58
N VAL A 502 -12.33 20.88 -39.21
CA VAL A 502 -13.36 19.94 -38.79
C VAL A 502 -14.63 20.15 -39.58
N THR A 503 -15.32 19.05 -39.90
CA THR A 503 -16.65 19.07 -40.50
C THR A 503 -17.68 18.70 -39.46
N ASP A 504 -18.66 19.57 -39.25
CA ASP A 504 -19.86 19.26 -38.48
C ASP A 504 -20.67 18.20 -39.25
N LEU A 505 -20.84 17.02 -38.62
CA LEU A 505 -21.49 15.88 -39.25
C LEU A 505 -23.00 16.05 -39.44
N ASP A 506 -23.63 16.97 -38.70
CA ASP A 506 -25.06 17.26 -38.86
C ASP A 506 -25.30 18.31 -39.95
N SER A 507 -24.56 19.42 -39.91
CA SER A 507 -24.75 20.54 -40.84
C SER A 507 -23.93 20.42 -42.14
N GLY A 508 -22.93 19.55 -42.18
CA GLY A 508 -21.94 19.45 -43.26
C GLY A 508 -21.00 20.66 -43.33
N LYS A 509 -21.06 21.58 -42.36
CA LYS A 509 -20.28 22.82 -42.37
C LYS A 509 -18.84 22.55 -41.93
N VAL A 510 -17.90 22.94 -42.78
CA VAL A 510 -16.48 22.95 -42.43
C VAL A 510 -16.17 24.18 -41.58
N THR A 511 -15.52 23.97 -40.44
CA THR A 511 -15.10 25.01 -39.50
C THR A 511 -13.72 24.72 -38.94
N THR A 512 -13.16 25.67 -38.19
CA THR A 512 -11.87 25.53 -37.51
C THR A 512 -12.08 25.31 -36.03
N PHE A 513 -11.40 24.32 -35.46
CA PHE A 513 -11.36 24.05 -34.04
C PHE A 513 -9.94 24.30 -33.52
N ILE A 514 -9.79 25.10 -32.46
CA ILE A 514 -8.48 25.44 -31.87
C ILE A 514 -8.43 24.83 -30.47
N PRO A 515 -7.75 23.68 -30.27
CA PRO A 515 -7.75 22.97 -28.99
C PRO A 515 -7.37 23.83 -27.79
N ALA A 516 -6.28 24.59 -27.87
CA ALA A 516 -5.78 25.41 -26.76
C ALA A 516 -6.74 26.55 -26.34
N LYS A 517 -7.70 26.95 -27.20
CA LYS A 517 -8.65 28.04 -26.93
C LYS A 517 -10.07 27.56 -26.66
N HIS A 518 -10.29 26.25 -26.67
CA HIS A 518 -11.62 25.67 -26.48
C HIS A 518 -11.89 25.33 -25.01
N ASP A 519 -13.15 25.43 -24.57
CA ASP A 519 -13.58 24.96 -23.25
C ASP A 519 -13.79 23.43 -23.28
N HIS A 520 -12.87 22.70 -22.66
CA HIS A 520 -12.91 21.24 -22.64
C HIS A 520 -13.80 20.62 -21.58
N LYS A 521 -14.59 21.42 -20.84
CA LYS A 521 -15.53 20.89 -19.81
C LYS A 521 -16.48 19.81 -20.33
N MET A 522 -16.94 19.94 -21.57
CA MET A 522 -17.90 19.02 -22.21
C MET A 522 -17.34 18.43 -23.53
N THR A 523 -16.02 18.39 -23.67
CA THR A 523 -15.36 17.89 -24.88
C THR A 523 -14.94 16.45 -24.67
N THR A 524 -15.27 15.59 -25.63
CA THR A 524 -14.84 14.19 -25.66
C THR A 524 -14.34 13.83 -27.05
N LEU A 525 -13.36 12.94 -27.11
CA LEU A 525 -12.74 12.50 -28.36
C LEU A 525 -13.02 11.03 -28.60
N TRP A 526 -13.43 10.70 -29.82
CA TRP A 526 -13.92 9.37 -30.20
C TRP A 526 -13.21 8.87 -31.44
N SER A 527 -12.79 7.60 -31.40
CA SER A 527 -12.41 6.85 -32.59
C SER A 527 -13.65 6.26 -33.25
N SER A 528 -13.76 6.41 -34.57
CA SER A 528 -14.82 5.82 -35.38
C SER A 528 -14.30 4.57 -36.09
N SER A 529 -15.10 3.50 -36.10
CA SER A 529 -14.81 2.28 -36.85
C SER A 529 -16.08 1.69 -37.41
N GLN A 530 -15.99 1.12 -38.62
CA GLN A 530 -17.09 0.36 -39.20
C GLN A 530 -17.06 -1.07 -38.67
N GLN A 531 -18.16 -1.52 -38.07
CA GLN A 531 -18.26 -2.86 -37.47
C GLN A 531 -19.46 -3.62 -38.04
N PRO A 532 -19.32 -4.93 -38.31
CA PRO A 532 -20.40 -5.75 -38.83
C PRO A 532 -21.47 -6.06 -37.78
N LEU A 533 -22.74 -5.78 -38.05
CA LEU A 533 -23.88 -6.20 -37.24
C LEU A 533 -24.85 -7.07 -38.05
N THR A 534 -25.44 -8.05 -37.38
CA THR A 534 -26.53 -8.89 -37.89
C THR A 534 -27.66 -8.97 -36.88
N GLU A 535 -28.85 -9.35 -37.34
CA GLU A 535 -29.97 -9.67 -36.47
C GLU A 535 -29.57 -10.78 -35.48
N GLY A 536 -29.91 -10.60 -34.21
CA GLY A 536 -29.52 -11.48 -33.11
C GLY A 536 -28.22 -11.09 -32.39
N ASP A 537 -27.42 -10.16 -32.91
CA ASP A 537 -26.22 -9.69 -32.21
C ASP A 537 -26.57 -9.04 -30.87
N LYS A 538 -25.75 -9.34 -29.85
CA LYS A 538 -25.86 -8.72 -28.53
C LYS A 538 -24.87 -7.57 -28.40
N ILE A 539 -25.36 -6.40 -28.04
CA ILE A 539 -24.57 -5.18 -27.89
C ILE A 539 -24.75 -4.56 -26.49
N THR A 540 -23.79 -3.72 -26.10
CA THR A 540 -23.86 -2.87 -24.93
C THR A 540 -23.93 -1.43 -25.38
N TRP A 541 -24.98 -0.71 -25.00
CA TRP A 541 -25.10 0.72 -25.25
C TRP A 541 -24.08 1.48 -24.38
N ARG A 542 -23.43 2.53 -24.89
CA ARG A 542 -22.28 3.16 -24.22
C ARG A 542 -22.51 4.60 -23.76
N LYS A 543 -23.53 5.30 -24.27
CA LYS A 543 -23.81 6.71 -23.93
C LYS A 543 -25.28 6.89 -23.55
N THR A 544 -25.56 7.42 -22.37
CA THR A 544 -26.95 7.69 -21.94
C THR A 544 -27.57 8.80 -22.79
N ASP A 545 -28.76 8.52 -23.33
CA ASP A 545 -29.61 9.46 -24.05
C ASP A 545 -31.03 9.39 -23.46
N ARG A 546 -31.44 10.48 -22.79
CA ARG A 546 -32.75 10.56 -22.12
C ARG A 546 -33.91 10.72 -23.11
N GLU A 547 -33.67 11.29 -24.29
CA GLU A 547 -34.71 11.50 -25.31
C GLU A 547 -35.05 10.18 -26.01
N LEU A 548 -34.03 9.35 -26.25
CA LEU A 548 -34.18 8.02 -26.84
C LEU A 548 -34.55 6.94 -25.81
N ALA A 549 -34.68 7.30 -24.53
CA ALA A 549 -34.84 6.38 -23.41
C ALA A 549 -33.74 5.28 -23.33
N LEU A 550 -32.55 5.55 -23.87
CA LEU A 550 -31.42 4.63 -23.88
C LEU A 550 -30.46 4.97 -22.76
N GLN A 551 -30.24 4.04 -21.85
CA GLN A 551 -29.29 4.22 -20.74
C GLN A 551 -27.93 3.64 -21.10
N GLY A 552 -26.85 4.33 -20.71
CA GLY A 552 -25.49 3.85 -20.89
C GLY A 552 -25.23 2.57 -20.08
N ASN A 553 -24.39 1.69 -20.64
CA ASN A 553 -24.03 0.37 -20.15
C ASN A 553 -25.19 -0.64 -20.07
N THR A 554 -26.27 -0.42 -20.81
CA THR A 554 -27.37 -1.39 -20.94
C THR A 554 -27.10 -2.44 -22.02
N GLU A 555 -27.60 -3.65 -21.79
CA GLU A 555 -27.48 -4.79 -22.72
C GLU A 555 -28.71 -4.81 -23.63
N LEU A 556 -28.49 -4.82 -24.94
CA LEU A 556 -29.52 -4.80 -25.96
C LEU A 556 -29.27 -5.89 -27.00
N THR A 557 -30.34 -6.37 -27.63
CA THR A 557 -30.27 -7.30 -28.77
C THR A 557 -30.67 -6.57 -30.05
N VAL A 558 -29.87 -6.72 -31.10
CA VAL A 558 -30.18 -6.20 -32.44
C VAL A 558 -31.29 -7.05 -33.03
N SER A 559 -32.51 -6.51 -33.09
CA SER A 559 -33.67 -7.23 -33.63
C SER A 559 -33.79 -7.11 -35.14
N LYS A 560 -33.43 -5.94 -35.69
CA LYS A 560 -33.38 -5.68 -37.14
C LYS A 560 -32.25 -4.72 -37.44
N VAL A 561 -31.54 -4.93 -38.53
CA VAL A 561 -30.50 -3.99 -38.98
C VAL A 561 -30.42 -3.98 -40.50
N ASN A 562 -30.37 -2.79 -41.07
CA ASN A 562 -30.13 -2.55 -42.49
C ASN A 562 -29.31 -1.27 -42.66
N THR A 563 -29.05 -0.87 -43.90
CA THR A 563 -28.20 0.30 -44.22
C THR A 563 -28.79 1.65 -43.80
N GLN A 564 -30.07 1.72 -43.41
CA GLN A 564 -30.76 2.95 -43.02
C GLN A 564 -31.07 2.98 -41.52
N THR A 565 -31.50 1.85 -40.94
CA THR A 565 -32.02 1.80 -39.57
C THR A 565 -31.54 0.56 -38.82
N MET A 566 -31.35 0.70 -37.50
CA MET A 566 -31.10 -0.37 -36.56
C MET A 566 -32.16 -0.36 -35.47
N THR A 567 -32.84 -1.48 -35.27
CA THR A 567 -33.78 -1.68 -34.16
C THR A 567 -33.14 -2.54 -33.09
N VAL A 568 -33.05 -2.00 -31.89
CA VAL A 568 -32.48 -2.65 -30.70
C VAL A 568 -33.57 -2.88 -29.67
N THR A 569 -33.54 -4.03 -28.99
CA THR A 569 -34.55 -4.41 -28.01
C THR A 569 -33.90 -4.71 -26.66
N GLY A 570 -34.43 -4.11 -25.60
CA GLY A 570 -34.02 -4.35 -24.21
C GLY A 570 -34.61 -5.63 -23.61
N LYS A 571 -34.15 -5.99 -22.40
CA LYS A 571 -34.67 -7.17 -21.67
C LYS A 571 -36.13 -7.03 -21.24
N ASP A 572 -36.59 -5.79 -21.08
CA ASP A 572 -37.98 -5.42 -20.82
C ASP A 572 -38.89 -5.54 -22.06
N GLY A 573 -38.32 -5.87 -23.22
CA GLY A 573 -39.03 -5.95 -24.49
C GLY A 573 -39.23 -4.60 -25.17
N GLN A 574 -38.71 -3.50 -24.61
CA GLN A 574 -38.80 -2.20 -25.23
C GLN A 574 -37.87 -2.15 -26.47
N ALA A 575 -38.45 -1.85 -27.63
CA ALA A 575 -37.73 -1.72 -28.88
C ALA A 575 -37.52 -0.24 -29.24
N VAL A 576 -36.29 0.13 -29.58
CA VAL A 576 -35.92 1.47 -30.04
C VAL A 576 -35.34 1.34 -31.45
N THR A 577 -35.86 2.14 -32.39
CA THR A 577 -35.37 2.18 -33.78
C THR A 577 -34.57 3.46 -34.00
N LEU A 578 -33.34 3.29 -34.48
CA LEU A 578 -32.34 4.34 -34.59
C LEU A 578 -31.87 4.47 -36.05
N PRO A 579 -31.71 5.69 -36.59
CA PRO A 579 -31.08 5.89 -37.89
C PRO A 579 -29.59 5.53 -37.83
N VAL A 580 -29.12 4.67 -38.72
CA VAL A 580 -27.70 4.25 -38.76
C VAL A 580 -26.77 5.39 -39.19
N SER A 581 -27.29 6.38 -39.92
CA SER A 581 -26.55 7.58 -40.32
C SER A 581 -26.31 8.57 -39.18
N ASP A 582 -27.09 8.50 -38.10
CA ASP A 582 -26.95 9.41 -36.95
C ASP A 582 -25.80 8.96 -36.03
N MET A 583 -24.90 9.89 -35.71
CA MET A 583 -23.78 9.62 -34.80
C MET A 583 -24.24 9.31 -33.37
N LYS A 584 -25.41 9.80 -32.94
CA LYS A 584 -26.03 9.39 -31.66
C LYS A 584 -26.30 7.88 -31.63
N SER A 585 -26.56 7.27 -32.77
CA SER A 585 -26.81 5.83 -32.91
C SER A 585 -25.54 4.97 -32.80
N SER A 586 -24.35 5.59 -32.82
CA SER A 586 -23.07 4.90 -32.97
C SER A 586 -22.38 4.57 -31.63
N HIS A 587 -22.99 4.87 -30.49
CA HIS A 587 -22.44 4.65 -29.15
C HIS A 587 -22.75 3.26 -28.60
N TRP A 588 -22.22 2.22 -29.25
CA TRP A 588 -22.42 0.83 -28.84
C TRP A 588 -21.11 0.03 -28.85
N ASP A 589 -21.09 -1.14 -28.22
CA ASP A 589 -19.99 -2.11 -28.29
C ASP A 589 -20.54 -3.55 -28.25
N TYR A 590 -19.79 -4.56 -28.67
CA TYR A 590 -20.26 -5.95 -28.56
C TYR A 590 -20.38 -6.40 -27.10
N ARG A 591 -21.40 -7.20 -26.80
CA ARG A 591 -21.67 -7.69 -25.45
C ARG A 591 -20.98 -9.02 -25.11
N TYR A 592 -20.42 -9.74 -26.09
CA TYR A 592 -19.82 -11.06 -25.85
C TYR A 592 -18.72 -11.06 -24.78
N THR A 593 -17.98 -9.96 -24.65
CA THR A 593 -16.90 -9.80 -23.69
C THR A 593 -16.99 -8.48 -22.92
N LYS A 594 -16.55 -8.47 -21.65
CA LYS A 594 -16.43 -7.27 -20.81
C LYS A 594 -14.99 -7.11 -20.31
N THR A 595 -14.57 -5.88 -20.03
CA THR A 595 -13.36 -5.66 -19.21
C THR A 595 -13.67 -5.91 -17.73
N ALA A 596 -12.66 -6.14 -16.90
CA ALA A 596 -12.84 -6.28 -15.46
C ALA A 596 -13.54 -5.04 -14.85
N ASP A 597 -13.22 -3.83 -15.34
CA ASP A 597 -13.86 -2.58 -14.92
C ASP A 597 -15.38 -2.57 -15.22
N MET A 598 -15.79 -3.16 -16.36
CA MET A 598 -17.19 -3.27 -16.75
C MET A 598 -17.92 -4.44 -16.05
N ALA A 599 -17.17 -5.40 -15.50
CA ALA A 599 -17.68 -6.54 -14.78
C ALA A 599 -17.88 -6.25 -13.27
N GLN A 600 -17.28 -5.17 -12.75
CA GLN A 600 -17.49 -4.74 -11.37
C GLN A 600 -18.98 -4.47 -11.10
N GLY A 601 -19.46 -4.87 -9.92
CA GLY A 601 -20.89 -4.88 -9.56
C GLY A 601 -21.70 -6.04 -10.15
N ALA A 602 -21.29 -6.69 -11.24
CA ALA A 602 -22.08 -7.78 -11.83
C ALA A 602 -22.04 -9.06 -10.97
N THR A 603 -23.10 -9.86 -11.05
CA THR A 603 -23.15 -11.25 -10.53
C THR A 603 -23.64 -12.16 -11.65
N VAL A 604 -22.91 -13.25 -11.90
CA VAL A 604 -23.25 -14.24 -12.93
C VAL A 604 -22.97 -15.65 -12.42
N ASN A 605 -23.56 -16.66 -13.06
CA ASN A 605 -23.32 -18.05 -12.66
C ASN A 605 -21.88 -18.45 -12.98
N ASN A 606 -21.45 -18.19 -14.21
CA ASN A 606 -20.19 -18.68 -14.72
C ASN A 606 -19.30 -17.54 -15.24
N VAL A 607 -17.99 -17.64 -15.03
CA VAL A 607 -17.00 -16.73 -15.61
C VAL A 607 -15.97 -17.50 -16.44
N ILE A 608 -15.57 -16.93 -17.56
CA ILE A 608 -14.37 -17.29 -18.32
C ILE A 608 -13.49 -16.05 -18.38
N SER A 609 -12.34 -16.06 -17.70
CA SER A 609 -11.34 -14.99 -17.82
C SER A 609 -10.25 -15.39 -18.80
N VAL A 610 -9.91 -14.48 -19.72
CA VAL A 610 -8.84 -14.66 -20.71
C VAL A 610 -7.76 -13.63 -20.43
N ILE A 611 -6.61 -14.10 -19.96
CA ILE A 611 -5.57 -13.25 -19.39
C ILE A 611 -4.25 -13.49 -20.14
N SER A 612 -3.68 -12.44 -20.73
CA SER A 612 -2.27 -12.48 -21.11
C SER A 612 -1.40 -12.17 -19.88
N ALA A 613 -0.58 -13.12 -19.48
CA ALA A 613 0.16 -13.15 -18.24
C ALA A 613 1.05 -11.92 -18.04
N ASN A 614 1.73 -11.44 -19.07
CA ASN A 614 2.68 -10.32 -18.99
C ASN A 614 2.09 -8.98 -19.46
N ALA A 615 0.78 -8.90 -19.69
CA ALA A 615 0.16 -7.64 -20.10
C ALA A 615 0.18 -6.61 -18.95
N LYS A 616 0.35 -5.33 -19.29
CA LYS A 616 0.40 -4.21 -18.33
C LYS A 616 -0.82 -4.14 -17.39
N LEU A 617 -1.98 -4.55 -17.88
CA LEU A 617 -3.23 -4.54 -17.10
C LEU A 617 -3.35 -5.75 -16.16
N THR A 618 -2.49 -6.76 -16.27
CA THR A 618 -2.59 -8.00 -15.48
C THR A 618 -2.11 -7.78 -14.06
N ASN A 619 -3.04 -7.70 -13.12
CA ASN A 619 -2.78 -7.48 -11.70
C ASN A 619 -3.77 -8.24 -10.79
N ILE A 620 -3.45 -8.37 -9.50
CA ILE A 620 -4.26 -9.14 -8.54
C ILE A 620 -5.67 -8.55 -8.28
N ARG A 621 -5.88 -7.23 -8.42
CA ARG A 621 -7.22 -6.63 -8.25
C ARG A 621 -8.18 -7.10 -9.35
N ARG A 622 -7.67 -7.19 -10.59
CA ARG A 622 -8.44 -7.77 -11.70
C ARG A 622 -8.67 -9.26 -11.50
N ALA A 623 -7.67 -10.01 -11.03
CA ALA A 623 -7.84 -11.41 -10.66
C ALA A 623 -8.97 -11.61 -9.64
N TYR A 624 -9.04 -10.72 -8.64
CA TYR A 624 -10.13 -10.76 -7.67
C TYR A 624 -11.50 -10.55 -8.31
N ILE A 625 -11.63 -9.61 -9.25
CA ILE A 625 -12.88 -9.45 -10.02
C ILE A 625 -13.16 -10.70 -10.82
N ASP A 626 -12.19 -11.22 -11.58
CA ASP A 626 -12.38 -12.38 -12.46
C ASP A 626 -12.99 -13.57 -11.73
N ILE A 627 -12.52 -13.84 -10.51
CA ILE A 627 -12.97 -15.00 -9.74
C ILE A 627 -14.24 -14.68 -8.94
N SER A 628 -14.33 -13.49 -8.34
CA SER A 628 -15.42 -13.16 -7.42
C SER A 628 -16.77 -12.91 -8.09
N ARG A 629 -16.83 -12.67 -9.42
CA ARG A 629 -18.11 -12.48 -10.14
C ARG A 629 -18.90 -13.77 -10.36
N ALA A 630 -18.24 -14.92 -10.38
CA ALA A 630 -18.88 -16.21 -10.54
C ALA A 630 -19.54 -16.67 -9.22
N SER A 631 -20.79 -17.11 -9.29
CA SER A 631 -21.46 -17.80 -8.17
C SER A 631 -21.26 -19.32 -8.21
N GLN A 632 -21.07 -19.91 -9.39
CA GLN A 632 -20.98 -21.36 -9.57
C GLN A 632 -19.61 -21.82 -10.06
N HIS A 633 -19.13 -21.27 -11.18
CA HIS A 633 -17.95 -21.79 -11.87
C HIS A 633 -17.08 -20.70 -12.48
N ALA A 634 -15.75 -20.84 -12.38
CA ALA A 634 -14.80 -19.88 -12.94
C ALA A 634 -13.69 -20.61 -13.70
N MET A 635 -13.44 -20.19 -14.95
CA MET A 635 -12.31 -20.67 -15.74
C MET A 635 -11.32 -19.56 -16.02
N ILE A 636 -10.04 -19.89 -15.98
CA ILE A 636 -8.94 -18.98 -16.31
C ILE A 636 -8.16 -19.56 -17.48
N PHE A 637 -8.15 -18.84 -18.59
CA PHE A 637 -7.27 -19.09 -19.73
C PHE A 637 -6.09 -18.12 -19.65
N THR A 638 -4.87 -18.65 -19.68
CA THR A 638 -3.64 -17.86 -19.66
C THR A 638 -2.62 -18.37 -20.67
N ASP A 639 -1.78 -17.48 -21.18
CA ASP A 639 -0.63 -17.84 -22.01
C ASP A 639 0.53 -18.41 -21.19
N ASN A 640 0.63 -18.15 -19.88
CA ASN A 640 1.61 -18.75 -18.99
C ASN A 640 1.24 -18.60 -17.50
N GLU A 641 1.05 -19.71 -16.79
CA GLU A 641 0.61 -19.71 -15.38
C GLU A 641 1.61 -19.05 -14.42
N LYS A 642 2.91 -19.36 -14.55
CA LYS A 642 3.94 -18.81 -13.64
C LYS A 642 4.08 -17.30 -13.82
N SER A 643 4.08 -16.86 -15.07
CA SER A 643 4.15 -15.43 -15.40
C SER A 643 2.91 -14.69 -14.91
N LEU A 644 1.74 -15.33 -14.98
CA LEU A 644 0.48 -14.76 -14.47
C LEU A 644 0.56 -14.48 -12.97
N MET A 645 1.02 -15.46 -12.18
CA MET A 645 1.18 -15.29 -10.73
C MET A 645 2.16 -14.16 -10.38
N ASN A 646 3.27 -14.05 -11.11
CA ASN A 646 4.24 -12.98 -10.93
C ASN A 646 3.62 -11.61 -11.24
N SER A 647 2.93 -11.47 -12.38
CA SER A 647 2.30 -10.22 -12.77
C SER A 647 1.19 -9.79 -11.80
N TRP A 648 0.41 -10.74 -11.26
CA TRP A 648 -0.58 -10.44 -10.24
C TRP A 648 0.03 -9.73 -9.02
N LEU A 649 1.20 -10.16 -8.57
CA LEU A 649 1.88 -9.56 -7.42
C LEU A 649 2.64 -8.26 -7.76
N ASN A 650 3.34 -8.26 -8.90
CA ASN A 650 4.31 -7.21 -9.23
C ASN A 650 3.70 -6.00 -9.95
N HIS A 651 2.61 -6.18 -10.71
CA HIS A 651 1.94 -5.04 -11.34
C HIS A 651 1.06 -4.32 -10.31
N HIS A 652 1.53 -3.17 -9.84
CA HIS A 652 0.80 -2.32 -8.91
C HIS A 652 -0.14 -1.38 -9.68
N ASP A 653 -1.44 -1.61 -9.56
CA ASP A 653 -2.52 -0.77 -10.13
C ASP A 653 -3.23 0.03 -9.02
N ASN A 654 -2.51 0.29 -7.91
CA ASN A 654 -3.04 1.08 -6.82
C ASN A 654 -2.92 2.56 -7.19
N ASN A 655 -4.03 3.29 -7.07
CA ASN A 655 -3.96 4.73 -6.95
C ASN A 655 -3.12 5.08 -5.72
N THR A 656 -2.23 6.01 -5.94
CA THR A 656 -1.31 6.59 -4.97
C THR A 656 -1.97 7.81 -4.34
N SER A 657 -1.92 7.88 -3.01
CA SER A 657 -2.38 9.03 -2.24
C SER A 657 -1.29 10.08 -2.10
N ALA A 658 -1.66 11.36 -2.08
CA ALA A 658 -0.76 12.45 -1.77
C ALA A 658 -0.22 12.37 -0.32
N ILE A 659 -1.11 12.12 0.65
CA ILE A 659 -0.75 11.96 2.07
C ILE A 659 0.22 10.79 2.28
N GLU A 660 -0.10 9.61 1.74
CA GLU A 660 0.78 8.44 1.87
C GLU A 660 2.13 8.66 1.18
N THR A 661 2.15 9.41 0.07
CA THR A 661 3.39 9.74 -0.66
C THR A 661 4.33 10.57 0.21
N ILE A 662 3.81 11.61 0.88
CA ILE A 662 4.65 12.49 1.70
C ILE A 662 5.01 11.86 3.05
N ASN A 663 4.07 11.18 3.69
CA ASN A 663 4.31 10.57 5.00
C ASN A 663 5.09 9.25 4.91
N LYS A 664 5.40 8.78 3.69
CA LYS A 664 5.99 7.46 3.43
C LYS A 664 5.20 6.33 4.10
N THR A 665 3.89 6.51 4.23
CA THR A 665 3.03 5.53 4.90
C THR A 665 2.78 4.36 3.97
N HIS A 666 3.12 3.16 4.43
CA HIS A 666 2.76 1.91 3.75
C HIS A 666 1.82 1.11 4.62
N TYR A 667 0.62 0.82 4.11
CA TYR A 667 -0.31 -0.08 4.76
C TYR A 667 -0.01 -1.52 4.32
N PRO A 668 0.44 -2.41 5.24
CA PRO A 668 0.64 -3.81 4.90
C PRO A 668 -0.68 -4.44 4.43
N ASN A 669 -0.56 -5.50 3.64
CA ASN A 669 -1.73 -6.30 3.25
C ASN A 669 -2.38 -6.88 4.50
N GLU A 670 -3.64 -6.53 4.75
CA GLU A 670 -4.42 -7.09 5.84
C GLU A 670 -4.86 -8.51 5.47
N ARG A 671 -4.61 -9.47 6.37
CA ARG A 671 -5.14 -10.83 6.26
C ARG A 671 -6.55 -10.85 6.80
N HIS A 672 -7.52 -10.99 5.91
CA HIS A 672 -8.93 -10.95 6.30
C HIS A 672 -9.50 -12.34 6.61
N PHE A 673 -8.94 -13.37 5.98
CA PHE A 673 -9.36 -14.75 6.15
C PHE A 673 -8.24 -15.60 6.73
N ASN A 674 -8.60 -16.49 7.66
CA ASN A 674 -7.69 -17.49 8.19
C ASN A 674 -7.60 -18.64 7.17
N THR A 675 -6.76 -18.47 6.15
CA THR A 675 -6.44 -19.48 5.15
C THR A 675 -5.19 -20.24 5.56
N THR A 676 -5.07 -21.50 5.13
CA THR A 676 -3.79 -22.22 5.22
C THR A 676 -2.92 -21.72 4.09
N ASP A 677 -1.95 -20.88 4.41
CA ASP A 677 -1.08 -20.29 3.41
C ASP A 677 0.06 -21.25 3.10
N LEU A 678 0.42 -21.32 1.83
CA LEU A 678 1.66 -21.96 1.45
C LEU A 678 2.84 -21.19 2.06
N PRO A 679 3.94 -21.86 2.43
CA PRO A 679 5.10 -21.20 3.02
C PRO A 679 5.65 -20.04 2.16
N ASN A 680 5.65 -20.20 0.84
CA ASN A 680 6.09 -19.16 -0.09
C ASN A 680 5.18 -17.94 -0.16
N GLU A 681 3.90 -18.08 0.20
CA GLU A 681 2.91 -17.01 0.22
C GLU A 681 2.79 -16.34 1.60
N ASN A 682 3.43 -16.91 2.64
CA ASN A 682 3.39 -16.36 3.98
C ASN A 682 4.44 -15.25 4.17
N PRO A 683 4.04 -13.99 4.48
CA PRO A 683 4.96 -12.89 4.68
C PRO A 683 5.99 -13.14 5.79
N LYS A 684 5.67 -13.99 6.78
CA LYS A 684 6.59 -14.40 7.85
C LYS A 684 7.88 -15.04 7.30
N TYR A 685 7.79 -15.66 6.13
CA TYR A 685 8.92 -16.35 5.50
C TYR A 685 9.47 -15.58 4.30
N GLN A 686 9.13 -14.30 4.15
CA GLN A 686 9.64 -13.45 3.08
C GLN A 686 10.66 -12.44 3.63
N GLN A 687 11.68 -12.14 2.83
CA GLN A 687 12.63 -11.05 3.06
C GLN A 687 12.81 -10.34 1.73
N ASP A 688 12.68 -9.02 1.73
CA ASP A 688 12.66 -8.19 0.51
C ASP A 688 11.58 -8.65 -0.48
N GLY A 689 10.43 -9.14 0.02
CA GLY A 689 9.33 -9.68 -0.80
C GLY A 689 9.57 -11.07 -1.39
N HIS A 690 10.72 -11.69 -1.12
CA HIS A 690 11.05 -13.03 -1.63
C HIS A 690 11.05 -14.08 -0.54
N PHE A 691 10.48 -15.25 -0.81
CA PHE A 691 10.50 -16.38 0.11
C PHE A 691 11.95 -16.79 0.48
N LYS A 692 12.24 -16.79 1.78
CA LYS A 692 13.49 -17.26 2.36
C LYS A 692 13.27 -18.59 3.04
N LEU A 693 13.80 -19.63 2.42
CA LEU A 693 13.77 -21.00 2.94
C LEU A 693 14.38 -21.11 4.36
N SER A 694 15.37 -20.27 4.69
CA SER A 694 15.99 -20.23 6.03
C SER A 694 15.05 -19.74 7.14
N LEU A 695 14.20 -18.74 6.86
CA LEU A 695 13.19 -18.25 7.82
C LEU A 695 12.13 -19.33 8.09
N TYR A 696 11.67 -20.00 7.03
CA TYR A 696 10.75 -21.11 7.15
C TYR A 696 11.36 -22.28 7.93
N ALA A 697 12.59 -22.66 7.63
CA ALA A 697 13.31 -23.72 8.34
C ALA A 697 13.48 -23.41 9.84
N LYS A 698 13.77 -22.14 10.19
CA LYS A 698 13.87 -21.70 11.59
C LYS A 698 12.55 -21.90 12.32
N ASP A 699 11.44 -21.56 11.67
CA ASP A 699 10.12 -21.74 12.27
C ASP A 699 9.75 -23.22 12.44
N LEU A 700 9.99 -24.06 11.43
CA LEU A 700 9.80 -25.51 11.56
C LEU A 700 10.66 -26.08 12.69
N GLY A 701 11.91 -25.64 12.82
CA GLY A 701 12.78 -26.02 13.94
C GLY A 701 12.19 -25.67 15.31
N ASN A 702 11.58 -24.48 15.44
CA ASN A 702 10.88 -24.08 16.65
C ASN A 702 9.62 -24.93 16.90
N GLN A 703 8.83 -25.20 15.86
CA GLN A 703 7.63 -26.06 15.94
C GLN A 703 7.97 -27.52 16.29
N LEU A 704 9.15 -28.00 15.90
CA LEU A 704 9.67 -29.32 16.31
C LEU A 704 10.17 -29.33 17.75
N THR A 705 10.46 -28.18 18.37
CA THR A 705 11.05 -28.12 19.71
C THR A 705 10.18 -28.83 20.75
N PRO A 706 8.85 -28.66 20.83
CA PRO A 706 7.98 -29.45 21.73
C PRO A 706 8.13 -30.98 21.61
N TYR A 707 8.64 -31.50 20.49
CA TYR A 707 8.85 -32.92 20.21
C TYR A 707 10.31 -33.37 20.40
N THR A 708 11.17 -32.55 21.02
CA THR A 708 12.64 -32.78 21.09
C THR A 708 13.00 -34.20 21.51
N GLU A 709 12.39 -34.74 22.57
CA GLU A 709 12.72 -36.06 23.11
C GLU A 709 12.30 -37.18 22.15
N SER A 710 11.05 -37.15 21.69
CA SER A 710 10.51 -38.18 20.80
C SER A 710 11.19 -38.15 19.43
N LEU A 711 11.44 -36.95 18.89
CA LEU A 711 12.18 -36.77 17.64
C LEU A 711 13.64 -37.26 17.76
N ALA A 712 14.33 -36.91 18.84
CA ALA A 712 15.69 -37.38 19.09
C ALA A 712 15.76 -38.90 19.16
N ILE A 713 14.81 -39.54 19.85
CA ILE A 713 14.74 -41.00 19.97
C ILE A 713 14.41 -41.64 18.62
N SER A 714 13.48 -41.06 17.86
CA SER A 714 13.10 -41.52 16.53
C SER A 714 14.27 -41.45 15.54
N LEU A 715 15.09 -40.41 15.63
CA LEU A 715 16.24 -40.21 14.73
C LEU A 715 17.50 -40.97 15.15
N LEU A 716 17.83 -41.00 16.45
CA LEU A 716 19.11 -41.50 16.98
C LEU A 716 19.00 -42.82 17.75
N GLY A 717 17.79 -43.32 18.00
CA GLY A 717 17.54 -44.54 18.77
C GLY A 717 17.47 -44.29 20.28
N GLN A 718 17.85 -45.29 21.08
CA GLN A 718 17.74 -45.20 22.55
C GLN A 718 18.89 -44.38 23.17
N PRO A 719 18.59 -43.44 24.10
CA PRO A 719 19.60 -42.62 24.73
C PRO A 719 20.45 -43.42 25.71
N ASN A 720 21.66 -42.94 25.96
CA ASN A 720 22.54 -43.44 26.99
C ASN A 720 22.12 -42.89 28.37
N ASN A 721 21.31 -43.67 29.09
CA ASN A 721 20.77 -43.29 30.39
C ASN A 721 21.83 -42.94 31.45
N SER A 722 23.05 -43.49 31.34
CA SER A 722 24.14 -43.19 32.29
C SER A 722 24.79 -41.82 32.07
N LYS A 723 24.56 -41.21 30.91
CA LYS A 723 25.13 -39.92 30.48
C LYS A 723 24.06 -38.86 30.19
N SER A 724 22.80 -39.25 30.22
CA SER A 724 21.65 -38.35 30.11
C SER A 724 21.24 -37.90 31.51
N ASP A 725 20.76 -36.68 31.63
CA ASP A 725 20.24 -36.10 32.86
C ASP A 725 18.95 -35.31 32.56
N LYS A 726 18.48 -34.51 33.52
CA LYS A 726 17.25 -33.73 33.33
C LYS A 726 17.40 -32.57 32.34
N ASP A 727 18.62 -32.16 32.03
CA ASP A 727 18.95 -31.03 31.15
C ASP A 727 19.43 -31.51 29.77
N TYR A 728 19.91 -32.76 29.63
CA TYR A 728 20.44 -33.29 28.38
C TYR A 728 20.10 -34.77 28.11
N LEU A 729 19.73 -35.10 26.86
CA LEU A 729 19.81 -36.46 26.33
C LEU A 729 21.16 -36.68 25.66
N ALA A 730 21.85 -37.77 26.01
CA ALA A 730 23.12 -38.15 25.41
C ALA A 730 22.98 -39.45 24.60
N PHE A 731 23.56 -39.48 23.40
CA PHE A 731 23.58 -40.64 22.50
C PHE A 731 25.04 -41.03 22.21
N GLY A 732 25.30 -42.33 22.01
CA GLY A 732 26.64 -42.87 21.75
C GLY A 732 27.37 -43.49 22.97
N ARG A 733 28.59 -44.00 22.74
CA ARG A 733 29.46 -44.65 23.75
C ARG A 733 30.85 -44.01 23.75
N GLY A 734 31.45 -43.81 24.92
CA GLY A 734 32.82 -43.29 25.05
C GLY A 734 32.93 -41.76 24.86
N GLN A 735 33.93 -41.30 24.11
CA GLN A 735 34.13 -39.87 23.78
C GLN A 735 33.26 -39.38 22.61
N SER A 736 32.60 -40.28 21.87
CA SER A 736 31.67 -39.95 20.79
C SER A 736 30.27 -39.75 21.37
N GLN A 737 29.95 -38.51 21.75
CA GLN A 737 28.66 -38.16 22.36
C GLN A 737 27.95 -37.09 21.53
N THR A 738 26.74 -37.41 21.08
CA THR A 738 25.77 -36.42 20.63
C THR A 738 24.93 -36.04 21.84
N LYS A 739 24.92 -34.77 22.23
CA LYS A 739 24.09 -34.28 23.33
C LYS A 739 23.00 -33.35 22.81
N ILE A 740 21.80 -33.51 23.31
CA ILE A 740 20.62 -32.71 22.97
C ILE A 740 20.11 -32.04 24.24
N SER A 741 19.95 -30.72 24.21
CA SER A 741 19.48 -29.96 25.38
C SER A 741 17.97 -30.10 25.54
N LEU A 742 17.53 -30.36 26.77
CA LEU A 742 16.14 -30.56 27.17
C LEU A 742 15.54 -29.37 27.93
N THR A 743 16.38 -28.47 28.43
CA THR A 743 15.98 -27.31 29.24
C THR A 743 16.68 -26.03 28.76
N GLY A 744 16.12 -24.88 29.14
CA GLY A 744 16.65 -23.56 28.84
C GLY A 744 16.46 -23.12 27.38
N GLU A 745 17.04 -21.96 27.03
CA GLU A 745 16.88 -21.31 25.72
C GLU A 745 17.40 -22.17 24.53
N TYR A 746 18.31 -23.11 24.80
CA TYR A 746 18.86 -24.03 23.81
C TYR A 746 18.13 -25.37 23.75
N ARG A 747 16.97 -25.50 24.39
CA ARG A 747 16.16 -26.72 24.27
C ARG A 747 15.91 -27.03 22.79
N GLY A 748 16.15 -28.28 22.39
CA GLY A 748 16.06 -28.68 20.97
C GLY A 748 17.30 -28.38 20.13
N TYR A 749 18.41 -27.96 20.75
CA TYR A 749 19.72 -27.90 20.10
C TYR A 749 20.55 -29.13 20.43
N PHE A 750 21.30 -29.61 19.44
CA PHE A 750 22.25 -30.70 19.60
C PHE A 750 23.69 -30.25 19.34
N ARG A 751 24.63 -31.02 19.88
CA ARG A 751 26.05 -30.95 19.55
C ARG A 751 26.62 -32.36 19.52
N ASP A 752 27.25 -32.70 18.40
CA ASP A 752 28.06 -33.90 18.23
C ASP A 752 29.53 -33.56 18.40
N TRP A 753 30.17 -34.18 19.39
CA TRP A 753 31.59 -33.95 19.67
C TRP A 753 32.54 -34.79 18.79
N THR A 754 31.99 -35.70 17.99
CA THR A 754 32.74 -36.55 17.06
C THR A 754 32.87 -35.89 15.71
N THR A 755 31.75 -35.41 15.15
CA THR A 755 31.72 -34.77 13.84
C THR A 755 31.93 -33.26 13.92
N GLY A 756 31.67 -32.66 15.10
CA GLY A 756 31.63 -31.22 15.28
C GLY A 756 30.29 -30.59 14.88
N ASP A 757 29.35 -31.41 14.38
CA ASP A 757 28.02 -30.96 13.98
C ASP A 757 27.25 -30.41 15.17
N LYS A 758 26.50 -29.34 14.93
CA LYS A 758 25.67 -28.70 15.94
C LYS A 758 24.54 -27.94 15.25
N GLY A 759 23.46 -27.72 15.97
CA GLY A 759 22.35 -26.92 15.46
C GLY A 759 21.03 -27.30 16.09
N ASN A 760 19.95 -26.88 15.48
CA ASN A 760 18.59 -27.18 15.94
C ASN A 760 18.13 -28.56 15.42
N MET A 761 16.84 -28.87 15.63
CA MET A 761 16.24 -30.13 15.19
C MET A 761 16.25 -30.36 13.66
N ILE A 762 16.25 -29.31 12.82
CA ILE A 762 16.41 -29.47 11.36
C ILE A 762 17.82 -29.96 11.03
N ASN A 763 18.83 -29.36 11.66
CA ASN A 763 20.21 -29.81 11.51
C ASN A 763 20.39 -31.25 12.01
N LEU A 764 19.65 -31.66 13.05
CA LEU A 764 19.67 -33.04 13.53
C LEU A 764 19.07 -34.01 12.50
N ILE A 765 17.95 -33.66 11.86
CA ILE A 765 17.36 -34.45 10.78
C ILE A 765 18.35 -34.62 9.62
N MET A 766 19.01 -33.52 9.21
CA MET A 766 20.04 -33.56 8.16
C MET A 766 21.16 -34.53 8.52
N ALA A 767 21.73 -34.40 9.73
CA ALA A 767 22.85 -35.23 10.18
C ALA A 767 22.44 -36.71 10.31
N ALA A 768 21.28 -36.99 10.91
CA ALA A 768 20.81 -38.35 11.15
C ALA A 768 20.40 -39.10 9.87
N LYS A 769 19.85 -38.39 8.87
CA LYS A 769 19.39 -38.98 7.60
C LYS A 769 20.36 -38.81 6.44
N SER A 770 21.43 -38.02 6.60
CA SER A 770 22.39 -37.68 5.54
C SER A 770 21.71 -37.08 4.29
N ILE A 771 20.78 -36.15 4.50
CA ILE A 771 20.00 -35.48 3.44
C ILE A 771 20.32 -33.99 3.35
N SER A 772 20.00 -33.37 2.21
CA SER A 772 20.19 -31.94 2.01
C SER A 772 19.27 -31.10 2.88
N PHE A 773 19.61 -29.81 3.04
CA PHE A 773 18.79 -28.86 3.82
C PHE A 773 17.34 -28.75 3.31
N ARG A 774 17.15 -28.77 1.98
CA ARG A 774 15.81 -28.69 1.38
C ARG A 774 14.99 -29.95 1.66
N GLU A 775 15.60 -31.12 1.53
CA GLU A 775 14.95 -32.40 1.84
C GLU A 775 14.61 -32.52 3.33
N ALA A 776 15.49 -32.05 4.22
CA ALA A 776 15.23 -32.03 5.66
C ALA A 776 14.04 -31.16 6.04
N ILE A 777 13.85 -30.02 5.36
CA ILE A 777 12.69 -29.15 5.54
C ILE A 777 11.41 -29.86 5.12
N THR A 778 11.40 -30.46 3.93
CA THR A 778 10.23 -31.23 3.43
C THR A 778 9.88 -32.37 4.37
N LEU A 779 10.88 -33.09 4.89
CA LEU A 779 10.67 -34.15 5.86
C LEU A 779 10.13 -33.61 7.20
N ALA A 780 10.68 -32.50 7.70
CA ALA A 780 10.22 -31.85 8.93
C ALA A 780 8.78 -31.36 8.82
N GLU A 781 8.39 -30.77 7.69
CA GLU A 781 7.01 -30.37 7.40
C GLU A 781 6.08 -31.58 7.39
N THR A 782 6.49 -32.67 6.74
CA THR A 782 5.72 -33.93 6.71
C THR A 782 5.54 -34.52 8.12
N MET A 783 6.61 -34.51 8.92
CA MET A 783 6.62 -34.94 10.32
C MET A 783 5.67 -34.12 11.18
N LEU A 784 5.66 -32.79 11.04
CA LEU A 784 4.76 -31.91 11.79
C LEU A 784 3.30 -32.00 11.34
N THR A 785 3.06 -32.29 10.06
CA THR A 785 1.71 -32.48 9.52
C THR A 785 1.11 -33.82 9.97
N HIS A 786 1.95 -34.85 10.13
CA HIS A 786 1.52 -36.20 10.51
C HIS A 786 2.35 -36.77 11.67
N PRO A 787 2.34 -36.16 12.87
CA PRO A 787 3.24 -36.53 13.96
C PRO A 787 3.08 -37.98 14.43
N GLU A 788 1.86 -38.50 14.37
CA GLU A 788 1.51 -39.90 14.71
C GLU A 788 2.26 -40.91 13.83
N GLN A 789 2.54 -40.59 12.56
CA GLN A 789 3.24 -41.50 11.63
C GLN A 789 4.74 -41.61 11.93
N TYR A 790 5.28 -40.71 12.74
CA TYR A 790 6.70 -40.61 13.07
C TYR A 790 6.98 -40.78 14.57
N ASP A 791 5.99 -41.28 15.32
CA ASP A 791 6.04 -41.47 16.78
C ASP A 791 6.40 -40.17 17.54
N LEU A 792 5.98 -39.02 17.02
CA LEU A 792 6.27 -37.72 17.62
C LEU A 792 5.28 -37.40 18.74
N ILE A 793 5.75 -37.56 19.98
CA ILE A 793 5.02 -37.24 21.20
C ILE A 793 5.42 -35.85 21.69
N LYS A 794 4.44 -34.95 21.82
CA LYS A 794 4.64 -33.59 22.34
C LYS A 794 4.90 -33.64 23.85
N ASN A 795 5.92 -32.92 24.32
CA ASN A 795 6.17 -32.78 25.75
C ASN A 795 5.29 -31.65 26.34
N GLU A 796 4.30 -32.00 27.14
CA GLU A 796 3.39 -31.05 27.82
C GLU A 796 4.11 -30.06 28.75
N LYS A 797 5.31 -30.39 29.23
CA LYS A 797 6.13 -29.51 30.06
C LYS A 797 7.02 -28.57 29.25
N HIS A 798 6.90 -28.53 27.93
CA HIS A 798 7.77 -27.73 27.05
C HIS A 798 7.93 -26.28 27.51
N ALA A 799 6.81 -25.58 27.81
CA ALA A 799 6.86 -24.17 28.23
C ALA A 799 7.64 -23.97 29.56
N THR A 800 7.47 -24.90 30.50
CA THR A 800 8.22 -24.90 31.76
C THR A 800 9.70 -25.20 31.50
N LEU A 801 10.01 -26.25 30.72
CA LEU A 801 11.39 -26.66 30.44
C LEU A 801 12.18 -25.60 29.68
N LEU A 802 11.54 -24.84 28.80
CA LEU A 802 12.16 -23.75 28.05
C LEU A 802 12.66 -22.62 28.97
N THR A 803 11.97 -22.39 30.10
CA THR A 803 12.31 -21.36 31.08
C THR A 803 13.09 -21.91 32.29
N THR A 804 13.24 -23.24 32.40
CA THR A 804 14.05 -23.88 33.43
C THR A 804 15.53 -23.57 33.22
N LEU A 805 16.14 -22.96 34.24
CA LEU A 805 17.58 -22.79 34.33
C LEU A 805 18.26 -24.18 34.48
N PRO A 806 19.24 -24.51 33.61
CA PRO A 806 20.03 -25.72 33.78
C PRO A 806 20.74 -25.73 35.14
N VAL A 807 20.91 -26.90 35.75
CA VAL A 807 21.47 -27.03 37.12
C VAL A 807 22.80 -26.30 37.26
N GLN A 808 23.69 -26.51 36.29
CA GLN A 808 25.01 -25.92 36.30
C GLN A 808 24.96 -24.38 36.30
N VAL A 809 23.97 -23.78 35.64
CA VAL A 809 23.79 -22.32 35.61
C VAL A 809 23.21 -21.84 36.94
N SER A 810 22.28 -22.60 37.54
CA SER A 810 21.73 -22.30 38.87
C SER A 810 22.79 -22.31 39.97
N GLU A 811 23.67 -23.32 39.99
CA GLU A 811 24.78 -23.41 40.95
C GLU A 811 25.77 -22.25 40.78
N LEU A 812 26.06 -21.86 39.53
CA LEU A 812 26.90 -20.70 39.24
C LEU A 812 26.23 -19.39 39.68
N LYS A 813 24.91 -19.26 39.56
CA LYS A 813 24.15 -18.10 40.05
C LYS A 813 24.24 -17.98 41.57
N GLU A 814 23.99 -19.06 42.31
CA GLU A 814 24.12 -19.06 43.78
C GLU A 814 25.53 -18.68 44.23
N ARG A 815 26.55 -19.21 43.54
CA ARG A 815 27.95 -18.85 43.81
C ARG A 815 28.25 -17.38 43.51
N ALA A 816 27.70 -16.84 42.43
CA ALA A 816 27.85 -15.44 42.06
C ALA A 816 27.24 -14.51 43.13
N ILE A 817 26.01 -14.81 43.57
CA ILE A 817 25.32 -14.08 44.64
C ILE A 817 26.16 -14.11 45.92
N ASN A 818 26.65 -15.29 46.31
CA ASN A 818 27.46 -15.44 47.51
C ASN A 818 28.76 -14.61 47.45
N TYR A 819 29.45 -14.58 46.30
CA TYR A 819 30.63 -13.71 46.15
C TYR A 819 30.27 -12.23 46.29
N PHE A 820 29.15 -11.80 45.73
CA PHE A 820 28.74 -10.40 45.79
C PHE A 820 28.31 -9.98 47.20
N GLU A 821 27.57 -10.84 47.92
CA GLU A 821 27.12 -10.59 49.30
C GLU A 821 28.28 -10.59 50.31
N GLN A 822 29.30 -11.43 50.11
CA GLN A 822 30.53 -11.42 50.92
C GLN A 822 31.47 -10.26 50.57
N GLY A 823 31.25 -9.60 49.44
CA GLY A 823 32.03 -8.46 49.00
C GLY A 823 31.76 -7.23 49.86
N VAL A 824 32.79 -6.40 50.04
CA VAL A 824 32.72 -5.12 50.75
C VAL A 824 32.56 -3.95 49.78
N GLU A 825 32.23 -2.77 50.30
CA GLU A 825 32.25 -1.54 49.52
C GLU A 825 33.63 -1.32 48.87
N ILE A 826 33.66 -0.72 47.68
CA ILE A 826 34.91 -0.52 46.95
C ILE A 826 35.80 0.56 47.55
N LYS A 827 35.27 1.45 48.39
CA LYS A 827 36.01 2.54 49.03
C LYS A 827 37.28 2.03 49.74
N ASP A 828 38.41 2.69 49.48
CA ASP A 828 39.72 2.36 50.06
C ASP A 828 40.20 0.93 49.75
N THR A 829 39.72 0.32 48.66
CA THR A 829 40.13 -1.03 48.21
C THR A 829 40.86 -1.00 46.86
N PRO A 830 41.60 -2.08 46.48
CA PRO A 830 42.19 -2.22 45.16
C PRO A 830 41.19 -2.04 44.00
N ALA A 831 39.90 -2.34 44.22
CA ALA A 831 38.86 -2.12 43.22
C ALA A 831 38.58 -0.62 42.97
N SER A 832 38.57 0.23 44.02
CA SER A 832 38.45 1.69 43.83
C SER A 832 39.68 2.26 43.11
N THR A 833 40.88 1.76 43.42
CA THR A 833 42.11 2.16 42.71
C THR A 833 42.05 1.77 41.24
N TYR A 834 41.64 0.53 40.94
CA TYR A 834 41.47 0.05 39.58
C TYR A 834 40.47 0.92 38.80
N ILE A 835 39.27 1.13 39.33
CA ILE A 835 38.22 1.81 38.58
C ILE A 835 38.55 3.30 38.39
N ASN A 836 38.99 3.99 39.43
CA ASN A 836 39.31 5.41 39.36
C ASN A 836 40.47 5.69 38.40
N ASN A 837 41.48 4.81 38.34
CA ASN A 837 42.59 4.93 37.39
C ASN A 837 42.15 4.73 35.93
N ASN A 838 41.10 3.93 35.69
CA ASN A 838 40.63 3.62 34.34
C ASN A 838 39.50 4.53 33.85
N THR A 839 38.79 5.23 34.75
CA THR A 839 37.62 6.05 34.38
C THR A 839 37.76 7.53 34.69
N TYR A 840 38.81 7.96 35.42
CA TYR A 840 39.00 9.33 35.92
C TYR A 840 37.81 9.91 36.69
N HIS A 841 36.92 9.05 37.19
CA HIS A 841 35.79 9.40 38.03
C HIS A 841 36.00 8.82 39.42
N ASP A 842 35.98 9.66 40.45
CA ASP A 842 36.26 9.25 41.83
C ASP A 842 35.04 8.57 42.46
N ILE A 843 34.83 7.30 42.12
CA ILE A 843 33.70 6.50 42.58
C ILE A 843 34.07 5.69 43.82
N GLU A 844 33.71 6.20 44.99
CA GLU A 844 33.96 5.50 46.25
C GLU A 844 32.93 4.39 46.53
N ARG A 845 31.68 4.54 46.02
CA ARG A 845 30.56 3.66 46.33
C ARG A 845 29.58 3.55 45.17
N HIS A 846 29.12 2.34 44.89
CA HIS A 846 28.01 2.08 43.96
C HIS A 846 27.25 0.81 44.37
N ALA A 847 25.93 0.78 44.14
CA ALA A 847 25.10 -0.36 44.51
C ALA A 847 25.51 -1.65 43.78
N ALA A 848 25.87 -1.52 42.49
CA ALA A 848 26.25 -2.64 41.63
C ALA A 848 27.72 -3.08 41.75
N LEU A 849 28.55 -2.41 42.55
CA LEU A 849 30.00 -2.69 42.65
C LEU A 849 30.40 -3.16 44.06
N ARG A 850 31.18 -4.23 44.13
CA ARG A 850 31.77 -4.74 45.38
C ARG A 850 33.22 -5.15 45.18
N TYR A 851 34.01 -5.08 46.24
CA TYR A 851 35.36 -5.66 46.29
C TYR A 851 35.33 -6.98 47.05
N HIS A 852 36.00 -8.00 46.52
CA HIS A 852 36.17 -9.26 47.23
C HIS A 852 37.61 -9.74 47.17
N ASP A 853 38.23 -9.96 48.33
CA ASP A 853 39.66 -10.25 48.45
C ASP A 853 40.07 -11.66 47.98
N ASN A 854 39.11 -12.59 48.00
CA ASN A 854 39.37 -14.02 47.75
C ASN A 854 38.43 -14.68 46.73
N VAL A 855 38.47 -14.25 45.46
CA VAL A 855 37.67 -14.85 44.39
C VAL A 855 38.47 -15.94 43.66
N TYR A 856 37.90 -17.14 43.53
CA TYR A 856 38.60 -18.29 42.95
C TYR A 856 38.74 -18.18 41.43
N SER A 857 39.94 -18.44 40.91
CA SER A 857 40.20 -18.66 39.49
C SER A 857 40.49 -20.14 39.22
N SER A 858 39.73 -20.74 38.29
CA SER A 858 39.97 -22.13 37.86
C SER A 858 41.24 -22.29 37.04
N GLU A 859 41.77 -21.20 36.47
CA GLU A 859 43.01 -21.18 35.68
C GLU A 859 44.23 -21.41 36.58
N THR A 860 44.36 -20.61 37.64
CA THR A 860 45.48 -20.72 38.59
C THR A 860 45.19 -21.67 39.75
N LYS A 861 43.93 -22.12 39.89
CA LYS A 861 43.43 -22.90 41.03
C LYS A 861 43.68 -22.21 42.39
N SER A 862 43.74 -20.88 42.41
CA SER A 862 43.97 -20.04 43.59
C SER A 862 42.93 -18.92 43.66
N THR A 863 42.85 -18.24 44.80
CA THR A 863 42.04 -17.02 44.96
C THR A 863 42.85 -15.77 44.62
N HIS A 864 42.14 -14.74 44.13
CA HIS A 864 42.71 -13.42 43.83
C HIS A 864 41.72 -12.33 44.32
N PRO A 865 42.22 -11.14 44.66
CA PRO A 865 41.40 -9.93 44.76
C PRO A 865 40.59 -9.72 43.48
N ALA A 866 39.36 -9.24 43.59
CA ALA A 866 38.55 -8.94 42.41
C ALA A 866 37.56 -7.80 42.64
N LEU A 867 37.30 -7.05 41.57
CA LEU A 867 36.12 -6.21 41.43
C LEU A 867 34.96 -7.09 40.96
N LEU A 868 33.85 -7.02 41.69
CA LEU A 868 32.60 -7.70 41.39
C LEU A 868 31.57 -6.67 40.90
N THR A 869 30.97 -6.94 39.75
CA THR A 869 29.88 -6.13 39.19
C THR A 869 28.62 -6.98 39.04
N SER A 870 27.50 -6.57 39.63
CA SER A 870 26.25 -7.33 39.55
C SER A 870 25.49 -7.08 38.25
N LEU A 871 24.89 -8.13 37.70
CA LEU A 871 23.86 -8.08 36.68
C LEU A 871 22.54 -8.41 37.36
N THR A 872 21.54 -7.53 37.21
CA THR A 872 20.27 -7.64 37.91
C THR A 872 19.09 -7.82 36.95
N ASN A 873 18.01 -8.40 37.47
CA ASN A 873 16.71 -8.36 36.82
C ASN A 873 15.98 -7.03 37.07
N ASN A 874 14.79 -6.86 36.49
CA ASN A 874 13.97 -5.64 36.63
C ASN A 874 13.48 -5.37 38.07
N LYS A 875 13.68 -6.31 39.00
CA LYS A 875 13.35 -6.17 40.42
C LYS A 875 14.59 -5.84 41.27
N GLY A 876 15.77 -5.78 40.66
CA GLY A 876 17.04 -5.56 41.34
C GLY A 876 17.68 -6.84 41.89
N ASP A 877 17.11 -8.03 41.65
CA ASP A 877 17.72 -9.28 42.12
C ASP A 877 18.95 -9.63 41.27
N ILE A 878 20.02 -10.09 41.92
CA ILE A 878 21.27 -10.47 41.25
C ILE A 878 21.09 -11.81 40.53
N GLU A 879 21.34 -11.80 39.22
CA GLU A 879 21.21 -12.97 38.34
C GLU A 879 22.58 -13.49 37.89
N ALA A 880 23.57 -12.61 37.78
CA ALA A 880 24.96 -12.94 37.51
C ALA A 880 25.90 -11.88 38.10
N VAL A 881 27.19 -12.21 38.16
CA VAL A 881 28.26 -11.29 38.56
C VAL A 881 29.39 -11.38 37.55
N GLU A 882 29.87 -10.23 37.09
CA GLU A 882 31.14 -10.11 36.39
C GLU A 882 32.27 -9.96 37.41
N ILE A 883 33.28 -10.80 37.26
CA ILE A 883 34.49 -10.85 38.08
C ILE A 883 35.63 -10.29 37.24
N THR A 884 36.20 -9.17 37.68
CA THR A 884 37.46 -8.63 37.15
C THR A 884 38.55 -8.92 38.17
N TYR A 885 39.48 -9.83 37.84
CA TYR A 885 40.54 -10.24 38.76
C TYR A 885 41.64 -9.17 38.83
N LEU A 886 42.04 -8.80 40.06
CA LEU A 886 42.95 -7.70 40.36
C LEU A 886 44.18 -8.18 41.15
N THR A 887 45.25 -7.38 41.11
CA THR A 887 46.38 -7.44 42.03
C THR A 887 46.05 -6.69 43.33
N PRO A 888 46.78 -6.94 44.43
CA PRO A 888 46.63 -6.16 45.66
C PRO A 888 46.91 -4.66 45.50
N GLN A 889 47.55 -4.25 44.41
CA GLN A 889 47.86 -2.86 44.08
C GLN A 889 46.75 -2.18 43.26
N GLY A 890 45.73 -2.92 42.81
CA GLY A 890 44.64 -2.38 42.00
C GLY A 890 44.91 -2.43 40.48
N ASP A 891 45.85 -3.25 40.02
CA ASP A 891 46.07 -3.53 38.60
C ASP A 891 45.33 -4.81 38.17
N ILE A 892 45.14 -5.04 36.86
CA ILE A 892 44.56 -6.29 36.35
C ILE A 892 45.50 -7.46 36.64
N ALA A 893 44.97 -8.56 37.18
CA ALA A 893 45.73 -9.77 37.44
C ALA A 893 46.24 -10.39 36.12
N ASN A 894 47.49 -10.87 36.13
CA ASN A 894 48.10 -11.52 34.96
C ASN A 894 47.56 -12.95 34.74
N LEU A 895 46.35 -13.03 34.18
CA LEU A 895 45.60 -14.25 33.85
C LEU A 895 45.23 -14.25 32.35
N ASN A 896 45.08 -15.43 31.74
CA ASN A 896 44.55 -15.52 30.38
C ASN A 896 43.08 -15.09 30.32
N THR A 897 42.29 -15.40 31.36
CA THR A 897 40.92 -14.90 31.52
C THR A 897 40.86 -13.81 32.58
N GLN A 898 41.07 -12.56 32.17
CA GLN A 898 41.08 -11.39 33.05
C GLN A 898 39.70 -11.02 33.61
N LYS A 899 38.66 -11.19 32.79
CA LYS A 899 37.25 -10.97 33.16
C LYS A 899 36.44 -12.25 32.98
N ARG A 900 35.59 -12.58 33.95
CA ARG A 900 34.73 -13.76 33.91
C ARG A 900 33.32 -13.45 34.37
N LEU A 901 32.33 -13.89 33.61
CA LEU A 901 30.94 -13.83 34.01
C LEU A 901 30.52 -15.13 34.72
N MET A 902 29.83 -15.01 35.85
CA MET A 902 29.34 -16.12 36.65
C MET A 902 27.85 -15.95 36.94
N GLY A 903 27.02 -16.93 36.57
CA GLY A 903 25.56 -16.91 36.79
C GLY A 903 24.74 -16.85 35.49
N ASN A 904 23.48 -16.42 35.60
CA ASN A 904 22.53 -16.31 34.50
C ASN A 904 22.59 -14.94 33.82
N LYS A 905 23.22 -14.89 32.65
CA LYS A 905 23.38 -13.63 31.88
C LYS A 905 22.22 -13.28 30.96
N SER A 906 21.42 -14.26 30.53
CA SER A 906 20.40 -14.04 29.50
C SER A 906 19.27 -13.18 30.10
N GLY A 907 18.95 -12.06 29.46
CA GLY A 907 17.92 -11.12 29.93
C GLY A 907 18.42 -10.01 30.88
N HIS A 908 19.67 -10.05 31.34
CA HIS A 908 20.14 -9.20 32.45
C HIS A 908 21.34 -8.35 32.06
N ALA A 909 21.46 -7.18 32.68
CA ALA A 909 22.53 -6.23 32.42
C ALA A 909 22.98 -5.54 33.72
N MET A 910 24.09 -4.81 33.65
CA MET A 910 24.60 -4.02 34.77
C MET A 910 23.95 -2.65 34.73
N VAL A 911 23.06 -2.35 35.68
CA VAL A 911 22.44 -1.02 35.79
C VAL A 911 23.39 -0.13 36.59
N LEU A 912 23.91 0.91 35.94
CA LEU A 912 24.87 1.85 36.52
C LEU A 912 24.23 3.18 36.88
N ASN A 913 23.26 3.67 36.11
CA ASN A 913 22.49 4.85 36.47
C ASN A 913 21.04 4.72 36.00
N GLU A 914 20.11 5.20 36.80
CA GLU A 914 18.72 5.43 36.40
C GLU A 914 18.54 6.93 36.24
N GLY A 915 18.36 7.37 34.99
CA GLY A 915 18.34 8.77 34.63
C GLY A 915 16.99 9.44 34.93
N THR A 916 17.03 10.75 35.11
CA THR A 916 15.83 11.57 35.29
C THR A 916 15.09 11.83 33.97
N LEU A 917 15.77 11.76 32.82
CA LEU A 917 15.15 11.95 31.50
C LEU A 917 14.32 10.72 31.11
N PRO A 918 13.07 10.92 30.64
CA PRO A 918 12.18 9.80 30.38
C PRO A 918 12.50 9.02 29.09
N ASN A 919 13.33 9.59 28.19
CA ASN A 919 13.37 9.17 26.79
C ASN A 919 14.73 8.63 26.30
N ILE A 920 15.79 8.67 27.12
CA ILE A 920 17.14 8.31 26.69
C ILE A 920 17.72 7.17 27.55
N SER A 921 18.17 6.10 26.89
CA SER A 921 19.02 5.06 27.49
C SER A 921 20.35 4.96 26.76
N VAL A 922 21.43 4.82 27.52
CA VAL A 922 22.78 4.56 26.98
C VAL A 922 23.20 3.15 27.35
N ILE A 923 23.60 2.37 26.34
CA ILE A 923 24.18 1.04 26.54
C ILE A 923 25.69 1.11 26.29
N ALA A 924 26.47 0.95 27.35
CA ALA A 924 27.93 0.91 27.30
C ALA A 924 28.46 -0.53 27.20
N ILE A 925 29.30 -0.81 26.21
CA ILE A 925 30.01 -2.10 26.13
C ILE A 925 31.24 -2.03 27.04
N GLY A 926 31.10 -2.53 28.26
CA GLY A 926 32.10 -2.53 29.34
C GLY A 926 31.66 -1.69 30.54
N VAL A 927 31.88 -2.18 31.75
CA VAL A 927 31.54 -1.47 33.00
C VAL A 927 32.35 -0.18 33.17
N GLU A 928 33.62 -0.18 32.73
CA GLU A 928 34.50 0.98 32.79
C GLU A 928 33.96 2.14 31.94
N ASN A 929 33.47 1.84 30.73
CA ASN A 929 32.88 2.83 29.83
C ASN A 929 31.61 3.44 30.42
N GLY A 930 30.75 2.63 31.03
CA GLY A 930 29.54 3.12 31.69
C GLY A 930 29.85 4.00 32.91
N ILE A 931 30.88 3.67 33.70
CA ILE A 931 31.30 4.47 34.85
C ILE A 931 31.97 5.78 34.41
N ALA A 932 32.77 5.76 33.33
CA ALA A 932 33.33 6.98 32.76
C ALA A 932 32.22 7.96 32.31
N LEU A 933 31.19 7.45 31.61
CA LEU A 933 30.03 8.25 31.21
C LEU A 933 29.25 8.79 32.41
N MET A 934 29.09 7.99 33.47
CA MET A 934 28.46 8.45 34.71
C MET A 934 29.19 9.65 35.33
N GLY A 935 30.52 9.70 35.21
CA GLY A 935 31.31 10.83 35.69
C GLY A 935 31.20 12.10 34.85
N ALA A 936 30.98 11.96 33.54
CA ALA A 936 30.82 13.08 32.61
C ALA A 936 29.38 13.62 32.54
N ASN A 937 28.38 12.81 32.91
CA ASN A 937 26.95 13.13 32.81
C ASN A 937 26.34 13.52 34.17
N GLN A 938 25.41 14.49 34.20
CA GLN A 938 24.74 14.95 35.43
C GLN A 938 23.67 13.97 35.96
N HIS A 939 23.83 12.66 35.74
CA HIS A 939 22.86 11.60 36.09
C HIS A 939 21.50 11.72 35.37
N ASP A 940 21.50 12.31 34.17
CA ASP A 940 20.28 12.62 33.44
C ASP A 940 19.73 11.43 32.64
N VAL A 941 20.55 10.45 32.28
CA VAL A 941 20.18 9.34 31.38
C VAL A 941 20.35 7.97 32.04
N ASP A 942 19.59 6.98 31.58
CA ASP A 942 19.81 5.60 32.01
C ASP A 942 21.16 5.12 31.46
N ILE A 943 22.01 4.52 32.29
CA ILE A 943 23.31 3.96 31.88
C ILE A 943 23.31 2.48 32.21
N ILE A 944 23.38 1.65 31.16
CA ILE A 944 23.38 0.19 31.25
C ILE A 944 24.69 -0.31 30.66
N ALA A 945 25.44 -1.12 31.41
CA ALA A 945 26.65 -1.75 30.91
C ALA A 945 26.42 -3.23 30.56
N VAL A 946 27.04 -3.66 29.44
CA VAL A 946 27.12 -5.06 29.01
C VAL A 946 28.58 -5.49 28.92
N ASN A 947 28.86 -6.78 29.12
CA ASN A 947 30.25 -7.28 29.13
C ASN A 947 30.89 -7.24 27.72
N ASN A 948 30.16 -7.68 26.70
CA ASN A 948 30.64 -7.73 25.32
C ASN A 948 29.52 -7.44 24.29
N PRO A 949 29.87 -7.20 23.01
CA PRO A 949 28.87 -6.86 21.97
C PRO A 949 27.82 -7.95 21.72
N HIS A 950 28.12 -9.23 21.98
CA HIS A 950 27.14 -10.30 21.79
C HIS A 950 26.03 -10.29 22.84
N ASP A 951 26.31 -9.79 24.05
CA ASP A 951 25.33 -9.77 25.14
C ASP A 951 24.20 -8.77 24.87
N LEU A 952 24.39 -7.79 23.97
CA LEU A 952 23.34 -6.90 23.46
C LEU A 952 22.14 -7.65 22.87
N ARG A 953 22.35 -8.86 22.32
CA ARG A 953 21.25 -9.68 21.78
C ARG A 953 20.27 -10.16 22.86
N THR A 954 20.77 -10.28 24.08
CA THR A 954 20.07 -10.90 25.21
C THR A 954 19.66 -9.89 26.28
N VAL A 955 20.05 -8.62 26.20
CA VAL A 955 19.57 -7.58 27.13
C VAL A 955 18.05 -7.46 27.03
N ASN A 956 17.37 -7.28 28.17
CA ASN A 956 15.95 -6.97 28.18
C ASN A 956 15.71 -5.58 27.61
N THR A 957 15.03 -5.51 26.47
CA THR A 957 14.80 -4.26 25.74
C THR A 957 13.55 -3.51 26.22
N GLN A 958 12.67 -4.17 26.97
CA GLN A 958 11.43 -3.54 27.49
C GLN A 958 11.69 -2.45 28.52
N THR A 959 12.88 -2.44 29.13
CA THR A 959 13.29 -1.45 30.12
C THR A 959 14.06 -0.28 29.51
N LEU A 960 14.32 -0.30 28.20
CA LEU A 960 15.03 0.76 27.49
C LEU A 960 14.07 1.88 27.08
N ARG A 961 14.55 3.13 27.09
CA ARG A 961 13.78 4.28 26.61
C ARG A 961 13.73 4.35 25.07
N GLU A 962 12.98 5.31 24.55
CA GLU A 962 12.74 5.51 23.10
C GLU A 962 14.03 5.71 22.28
N HIS A 963 14.96 6.53 22.78
CA HIS A 963 16.26 6.78 22.16
C HIS A 963 17.34 5.96 22.85
N ILE A 964 17.98 5.07 22.09
CA ILE A 964 19.07 4.21 22.56
C ILE A 964 20.38 4.68 21.94
N ILE A 965 21.34 5.04 22.79
CA ILE A 965 22.72 5.32 22.37
C ILE A 965 23.57 4.11 22.71
N ILE A 966 24.20 3.49 21.72
CA ILE A 966 25.15 2.39 21.93
C ILE A 966 26.57 2.96 21.92
N MET A 967 27.23 2.89 23.07
CA MET A 967 28.62 3.32 23.28
C MET A 967 29.54 2.12 23.10
N ALA A 968 30.29 2.11 22.01
CA ALA A 968 31.18 1.02 21.63
C ALA A 968 32.48 1.52 20.98
N SER A 969 33.51 0.69 20.97
CA SER A 969 34.77 0.99 20.29
C SER A 969 34.78 0.47 18.84
N ASP A 970 35.61 1.04 17.95
CA ASP A 970 35.69 0.60 16.54
C ASP A 970 36.02 -0.90 16.38
N SER A 971 36.86 -1.45 17.27
CA SER A 971 37.18 -2.89 17.27
C SER A 971 36.01 -3.76 17.74
N GLN A 972 35.13 -3.23 18.58
CA GLN A 972 33.91 -3.90 19.02
C GLN A 972 32.79 -3.84 17.96
N LEU A 973 32.87 -2.90 17.02
CA LEU A 973 31.93 -2.72 15.91
C LEU A 973 32.39 -3.39 14.60
N SER A 974 33.52 -4.09 14.60
CA SER A 974 34.10 -4.70 13.39
C SER A 974 33.23 -5.80 12.78
N ASN A 975 32.26 -6.35 13.52
CA ASN A 975 31.30 -7.34 13.03
C ASN A 975 29.99 -6.67 12.59
N GLN A 976 29.97 -6.12 11.38
CA GLN A 976 28.81 -5.39 10.84
C GLN A 976 27.52 -6.23 10.81
N SER A 977 27.60 -7.54 10.58
CA SER A 977 26.42 -8.41 10.62
C SER A 977 25.81 -8.48 12.02
N LEU A 978 26.63 -8.57 13.06
CA LEU A 978 26.16 -8.58 14.44
C LEU A 978 25.46 -7.27 14.81
N ILE A 979 26.06 -6.14 14.43
CA ILE A 979 25.53 -4.80 14.72
C ILE A 979 24.23 -4.55 13.97
N ASN A 980 24.17 -4.89 12.68
CA ASN A 980 22.94 -4.76 11.90
C ASN A 980 21.81 -5.61 12.48
N ASP A 981 22.09 -6.84 12.91
CA ASP A 981 21.07 -7.71 13.56
C ASP A 981 20.52 -7.07 14.84
N ILE A 982 21.38 -6.46 15.66
CA ILE A 982 21.00 -5.83 16.93
C ILE A 982 20.21 -4.55 16.67
N THR A 983 20.69 -3.69 15.79
CA THR A 983 20.03 -2.43 15.42
C THR A 983 18.66 -2.71 14.80
N HIS A 984 18.57 -3.65 13.86
CA HIS A 984 17.29 -4.03 13.25
C HIS A 984 16.28 -4.52 14.30
N LYS A 985 16.70 -5.41 15.21
CA LYS A 985 15.84 -5.92 16.28
C LYS A 985 15.28 -4.81 17.17
N LEU A 986 16.13 -3.85 17.57
CA LEU A 986 15.73 -2.73 18.42
C LEU A 986 14.83 -1.74 17.68
N THR A 987 15.07 -1.50 16.38
CA THR A 987 14.20 -0.66 15.54
C THR A 987 12.83 -1.30 15.28
N GLU A 988 12.76 -2.61 15.06
CA GLU A 988 11.49 -3.34 14.96
C GLU A 988 10.66 -3.25 16.26
N GLN A 989 11.33 -3.06 17.40
CA GLN A 989 10.70 -2.86 18.71
C GLN A 989 10.29 -1.40 18.97
N GLY A 990 10.49 -0.50 18.00
CA GLY A 990 10.06 0.90 18.06
C GLY A 990 11.09 1.87 18.65
N HIS A 991 12.35 1.44 18.85
CA HIS A 991 13.40 2.33 19.34
C HIS A 991 14.17 3.01 18.21
N SER A 992 14.63 4.23 18.46
CA SER A 992 15.60 4.92 17.60
C SER A 992 17.02 4.73 18.17
N ILE A 993 18.01 4.55 17.30
CA ILE A 993 19.32 4.05 17.70
C ILE A 993 20.42 4.93 17.13
N SER A 994 21.30 5.42 18.00
CA SER A 994 22.53 6.12 17.65
C SER A 994 23.73 5.28 18.04
N LEU A 995 24.60 4.99 17.09
CA LEU A 995 25.88 4.30 17.33
C LEU A 995 26.99 5.35 17.44
N VAL A 996 27.63 5.44 18.60
CA VAL A 996 28.77 6.34 18.80
C VAL A 996 30.04 5.50 18.93
N ALA A 997 30.99 5.73 18.01
CA ALA A 997 32.23 4.98 17.88
C ALA A 997 33.41 5.91 17.55
N GLU A 998 34.61 5.56 18.02
CA GLU A 998 35.86 6.24 17.68
C GLU A 998 37.06 5.30 17.49
N ALA A 999 38.01 5.78 16.68
CA ALA A 999 39.21 5.08 16.28
C ALA A 999 40.24 5.00 17.41
N LEU A 1000 40.55 3.77 17.83
CA LEU A 1000 41.37 3.44 19.01
C LEU A 1000 42.90 3.49 18.77
N ASN A 1001 43.36 4.01 17.64
CA ASN A 1001 44.76 3.85 17.26
C ASN A 1001 45.68 4.88 17.95
N GLY A 1002 46.48 4.40 18.91
CA GLY A 1002 47.59 5.14 19.50
C GLY A 1002 47.28 5.89 20.80
N LEU A 1003 46.07 5.78 21.34
CA LEU A 1003 45.65 6.36 22.61
C LEU A 1003 45.69 5.32 23.74
N LEU A 1004 45.93 5.76 24.98
CA LEU A 1004 45.85 4.88 26.15
C LEU A 1004 44.35 4.59 26.44
N PRO A 1005 43.98 3.39 26.94
CA PRO A 1005 42.58 3.03 27.24
C PRO A 1005 41.82 4.05 28.10
N GLN A 1006 42.56 4.72 28.97
CA GLN A 1006 42.10 5.78 29.89
C GLN A 1006 41.71 7.09 29.18
N ASP A 1007 42.29 7.40 28.01
CA ASP A 1007 41.97 8.61 27.22
C ASP A 1007 40.75 8.38 26.31
N ILE A 1008 40.46 7.13 25.96
CA ILE A 1008 39.39 6.72 25.05
C ILE A 1008 38.01 6.81 25.69
N GLY A 1009 37.88 6.39 26.96
CA GLY A 1009 36.61 6.45 27.68
C GLY A 1009 36.06 7.87 27.83
N ILE A 1010 36.96 8.85 28.03
CA ILE A 1010 36.64 10.27 28.18
C ILE A 1010 36.13 10.87 26.86
N ILE A 1011 36.84 10.65 25.75
CA ILE A 1011 36.47 11.25 24.46
C ILE A 1011 35.11 10.71 23.98
N ILE A 1012 34.90 9.39 24.14
CA ILE A 1012 33.61 8.78 23.80
C ILE A 1012 32.52 9.27 24.74
N SER A 1013 32.79 9.43 26.05
CA SER A 1013 31.79 9.96 26.98
C SER A 1013 31.42 11.42 26.72
N ASP A 1014 32.38 12.27 26.33
CA ASP A 1014 32.15 13.68 26.00
C ASP A 1014 31.26 13.80 24.76
N LYS A 1015 31.52 12.97 23.74
CA LYS A 1015 30.74 12.93 22.50
C LYS A 1015 29.33 12.36 22.69
N VAL A 1016 29.20 11.30 23.49
CA VAL A 1016 27.88 10.80 23.90
C VAL A 1016 27.13 11.88 24.69
N ASN A 1017 27.82 12.67 25.53
CA ASN A 1017 27.23 13.77 26.27
C ASN A 1017 26.83 14.96 25.36
N ASP A 1018 27.56 15.21 24.27
CA ASP A 1018 27.19 16.17 23.23
C ASP A 1018 25.93 15.72 22.48
N ASP A 1019 25.83 14.45 22.07
CA ASP A 1019 24.64 13.87 21.44
C ASP A 1019 23.42 13.93 22.38
N ILE A 1020 23.61 13.61 23.67
CA ILE A 1020 22.57 13.77 24.71
C ILE A 1020 22.15 15.25 24.81
N THR A 1021 23.09 16.19 24.73
CA THR A 1021 22.81 17.63 24.82
C THR A 1021 22.05 18.14 23.58
N GLN A 1022 22.36 17.63 22.39
CA GLN A 1022 21.62 17.93 21.17
C GLN A 1022 20.19 17.41 21.23
N LEU A 1023 20.00 16.15 21.68
CA LEU A 1023 18.67 15.56 21.87
C LEU A 1023 17.86 16.27 22.97
N LYS A 1024 18.51 16.76 24.03
CA LYS A 1024 17.88 17.66 25.03
C LYS A 1024 17.37 18.97 24.40
N GLY A 1025 18.12 19.54 23.45
CA GLY A 1025 17.77 20.77 22.74
C GLY A 1025 16.54 20.65 21.83
N GLU A 1026 16.39 19.52 21.14
CA GLU A 1026 15.22 19.18 20.31
C GLU A 1026 13.97 18.90 21.18
N HIS A 1027 14.15 18.28 22.35
CA HIS A 1027 13.05 18.05 23.28
C HIS A 1027 12.61 19.32 24.01
N HIS A 1028 13.49 20.24 24.39
CA HIS A 1028 13.06 21.53 24.97
C HIS A 1028 12.17 22.33 23.99
N THR A 1029 12.34 22.16 22.68
CA THR A 1029 11.45 22.77 21.68
C THR A 1029 10.09 22.07 21.60
N GLN A 1030 10.04 20.74 21.76
CA GLN A 1030 8.78 19.97 21.83
C GLN A 1030 8.05 20.11 23.18
N THR A 1031 8.76 20.13 24.31
CA THR A 1031 8.18 20.33 25.64
C THR A 1031 7.62 21.74 25.77
N ASN A 1032 8.26 22.75 25.21
CA ASN A 1032 7.67 24.08 25.12
C ASN A 1032 6.37 24.08 24.30
N ALA A 1033 6.29 23.32 23.20
CA ALA A 1033 5.04 23.19 22.44
C ALA A 1033 3.93 22.46 23.22
N ILE A 1034 4.29 21.43 24.00
CA ILE A 1034 3.35 20.65 24.83
C ILE A 1034 2.91 21.44 26.07
N ASP A 1035 3.81 22.18 26.73
CA ASP A 1035 3.50 23.07 27.85
C ASP A 1035 2.69 24.29 27.41
N GLN A 1036 2.90 24.77 26.19
CA GLN A 1036 2.06 25.79 25.57
C GLN A 1036 0.65 25.23 25.30
N LEU A 1037 0.55 24.02 24.72
CA LEU A 1037 -0.72 23.30 24.55
C LEU A 1037 -1.45 23.03 25.89
N ALA A 1038 -0.71 22.68 26.95
CA ALA A 1038 -1.27 22.44 28.28
C ALA A 1038 -1.72 23.74 28.98
N LYS A 1039 -1.09 24.87 28.69
CA LYS A 1039 -1.56 26.21 29.10
C LYS A 1039 -2.77 26.65 28.27
N ASP A 1040 -2.77 26.38 26.97
CA ASP A 1040 -3.85 26.75 26.06
C ASP A 1040 -5.14 25.97 26.36
N ILE A 1041 -5.02 24.71 26.82
CA ILE A 1041 -6.15 23.88 27.25
C ILE A 1041 -6.78 24.36 28.57
N ASN A 1042 -6.03 25.06 29.42
CA ASN A 1042 -6.47 25.45 30.78
C ASN A 1042 -6.93 26.90 30.92
N THR A 1043 -7.04 27.66 29.81
CA THR A 1043 -7.45 29.07 29.87
C THR A 1043 -8.87 29.26 29.30
N PRO A 1044 -9.88 29.60 30.12
CA PRO A 1044 -11.21 29.89 29.62
C PRO A 1044 -11.35 31.39 29.32
N SER A 1045 -11.25 31.79 28.05
CA SER A 1045 -11.85 33.06 27.62
C SER A 1045 -12.05 33.14 26.10
N LEU A 1046 -13.27 33.55 25.75
CA LEU A 1046 -13.80 33.90 24.43
C LEU A 1046 -12.86 34.77 23.57
N PRO A 1047 -12.99 34.70 22.23
CA PRO A 1047 -12.08 35.35 21.30
C PRO A 1047 -12.42 36.83 21.13
N ASP A 1048 -11.39 37.66 20.96
CA ASP A 1048 -11.49 38.77 20.03
C ASP A 1048 -10.13 39.16 19.43
N ASN A 1049 -10.02 38.89 18.12
CA ASN A 1049 -9.55 39.80 17.08
C ASN A 1049 -8.15 40.45 17.21
N LYS A 1050 -7.16 39.91 16.47
CA LYS A 1050 -6.48 40.57 15.33
C LYS A 1050 -5.16 39.90 14.94
N ASP A 1051 -5.00 39.75 13.64
CA ASP A 1051 -3.81 39.39 12.85
C ASP A 1051 -2.52 40.02 13.40
N ILE A 1052 -1.44 39.24 13.59
CA ILE A 1052 -0.39 38.94 12.60
C ILE A 1052 0.09 40.19 11.86
N GLU A 1053 1.28 40.67 12.23
CA GLU A 1053 2.19 41.32 11.29
C GLU A 1053 3.65 41.18 11.73
N SER A 1054 4.50 40.87 10.73
CA SER A 1054 5.94 41.16 10.65
C SER A 1054 6.89 40.29 11.50
N SER A 1055 8.07 39.84 11.06
CA SER A 1055 8.86 40.16 9.86
C SER A 1055 10.06 39.20 9.73
N HIS A 1056 10.37 38.89 8.47
CA HIS A 1056 11.68 38.78 7.80
C HIS A 1056 13.02 38.57 8.53
N SER A 1057 13.86 37.84 7.77
CA SER A 1057 15.32 38.03 7.51
C SER A 1057 16.28 37.54 8.60
N ASP A 1058 17.43 36.93 8.32
CA ASP A 1058 18.25 36.90 7.11
C ASP A 1058 19.03 35.57 7.01
N THR A 1059 19.20 35.13 5.78
CA THR A 1059 20.17 34.14 5.32
C THR A 1059 21.52 34.78 5.06
N ASP A 1060 22.61 34.04 5.32
CA ASP A 1060 23.83 34.01 4.49
C ASP A 1060 24.85 33.07 5.17
N LYS A 1061 25.69 32.27 4.51
CA LYS A 1061 25.93 31.89 3.10
C LYS A 1061 27.15 30.94 3.14
N LYS A 1062 27.39 30.23 2.03
CA LYS A 1062 28.68 29.67 1.55
C LYS A 1062 29.21 28.39 2.24
N ASP A 1063 29.90 27.47 1.59
CA ASP A 1063 30.21 27.19 0.18
C ASP A 1063 31.05 25.88 0.17
N ILE A 1064 30.89 25.10 -0.90
CA ILE A 1064 31.98 24.47 -1.69
C ILE A 1064 32.61 23.11 -1.26
N THR A 1065 32.32 22.15 -2.17
CA THR A 1065 33.14 21.05 -2.75
C THR A 1065 33.74 19.95 -1.89
N TYR A 1066 33.48 18.70 -2.32
CA TYR A 1066 34.54 17.72 -2.50
C TYR A 1066 34.42 17.05 -3.88
N GLY A 1067 35.49 17.16 -4.65
CA GLY A 1067 35.77 16.33 -5.80
C GLY A 1067 36.63 15.13 -5.40
N GLU A 1068 36.46 14.05 -6.18
CA GLU A 1068 37.41 12.97 -6.49
C GLU A 1068 37.98 12.10 -5.36
N ILE A 1069 38.29 10.82 -5.50
CA ILE A 1069 38.02 9.71 -6.42
C ILE A 1069 38.52 8.51 -5.58
N LEU A 1070 37.79 7.40 -5.49
CA LEU A 1070 38.41 6.09 -5.28
C LEU A 1070 37.69 5.05 -6.14
N THR A 1071 38.41 4.68 -7.19
CA THR A 1071 38.12 3.69 -8.23
C THR A 1071 37.97 2.28 -7.66
N ASN A 1072 36.90 1.57 -8.03
CA ASN A 1072 36.86 0.11 -7.98
C ASN A 1072 36.56 -0.43 -9.39
N LYS A 1073 37.64 -0.92 -10.03
CA LYS A 1073 37.60 -1.71 -11.25
C LYS A 1073 37.02 -3.08 -10.92
N GLU A 1074 35.70 -3.23 -11.06
CA GLU A 1074 35.03 -4.52 -11.27
C GLU A 1074 33.55 -4.34 -11.68
N ALA A 1075 33.20 -3.20 -12.29
CA ALA A 1075 31.84 -2.88 -12.77
C ALA A 1075 31.73 -2.73 -14.30
N ASP A 1076 32.85 -2.77 -15.04
CA ASP A 1076 32.87 -2.49 -16.49
C ASP A 1076 32.60 -3.72 -17.39
N HIS A 1077 32.23 -4.87 -16.82
CA HIS A 1077 31.87 -6.06 -17.62
C HIS A 1077 30.41 -6.50 -17.51
N ALA A 1078 29.56 -5.73 -16.84
CA ALA A 1078 28.12 -6.03 -16.74
C ALA A 1078 27.22 -5.07 -17.55
N ILE A 1079 27.77 -4.00 -18.13
CA ILE A 1079 27.01 -3.00 -18.90
C ILE A 1079 27.18 -3.22 -20.41
N ASP A 1080 28.35 -3.68 -20.87
CA ASP A 1080 28.57 -4.00 -22.30
C ASP A 1080 27.71 -5.19 -22.80
N ASP A 1081 27.43 -6.18 -21.94
CA ASP A 1081 26.57 -7.33 -22.29
C ASP A 1081 25.06 -6.99 -22.27
N TYR A 1082 24.68 -5.91 -21.59
CA TYR A 1082 23.29 -5.42 -21.58
C TYR A 1082 23.00 -4.54 -22.80
N GLU A 1083 23.95 -3.67 -23.19
CA GLU A 1083 23.79 -2.76 -24.33
C GLU A 1083 23.92 -3.44 -25.70
N GLN A 1084 24.68 -4.54 -25.83
CA GLN A 1084 24.72 -5.31 -27.09
C GLN A 1084 23.45 -6.13 -27.36
N SER A 1085 22.63 -6.42 -26.34
CA SER A 1085 21.38 -7.17 -26.53
C SER A 1085 20.22 -6.33 -27.08
N ASN A 1086 20.26 -5.00 -26.91
CA ASN A 1086 19.20 -4.09 -27.37
C ASN A 1086 19.42 -3.50 -28.77
N HIS A 1087 20.66 -3.47 -29.28
CA HIS A 1087 20.94 -2.93 -30.62
C HIS A 1087 20.77 -3.92 -31.78
N GLN A 1088 20.59 -5.22 -31.50
CA GLN A 1088 20.28 -6.22 -32.53
C GLN A 1088 18.77 -6.31 -32.81
N THR A 1089 17.93 -6.00 -31.81
CA THR A 1089 16.47 -6.14 -31.85
C THR A 1089 15.78 -5.02 -32.65
N GLU A 1090 16.39 -3.84 -32.76
CA GLU A 1090 15.87 -2.73 -33.57
C GLU A 1090 16.15 -2.90 -35.08
N LYS A 1091 17.29 -3.48 -35.46
CA LYS A 1091 17.63 -3.71 -36.88
C LYS A 1091 16.86 -4.87 -37.53
N ASP A 1092 16.40 -5.84 -36.74
CA ASP A 1092 15.55 -6.92 -37.23
C ASP A 1092 14.07 -6.50 -37.32
N HIS A 1093 13.65 -5.45 -36.59
CA HIS A 1093 12.31 -4.86 -36.72
C HIS A 1093 12.15 -3.98 -37.97
N GLU A 1094 13.18 -3.24 -38.40
CA GLU A 1094 13.11 -2.47 -39.65
C GLU A 1094 13.08 -3.37 -40.90
N ARG A 1095 13.71 -4.56 -40.86
CA ARG A 1095 13.71 -5.51 -41.99
C ARG A 1095 12.42 -6.30 -42.18
N VAL A 1096 11.59 -6.44 -41.14
CA VAL A 1096 10.28 -7.11 -41.23
C VAL A 1096 9.23 -6.15 -41.80
N ILE A 1097 9.33 -4.85 -41.51
CA ILE A 1097 8.41 -3.82 -42.01
C ILE A 1097 8.60 -3.55 -43.51
N GLU A 1098 9.83 -3.60 -44.04
CA GLU A 1098 10.07 -3.48 -45.50
C GLU A 1098 9.63 -4.72 -46.30
N LYS A 1099 9.51 -5.89 -45.67
CA LYS A 1099 9.09 -7.13 -46.34
C LYS A 1099 7.57 -7.29 -46.40
N GLU A 1100 6.83 -6.74 -45.42
CA GLU A 1100 5.36 -6.75 -45.41
C GLU A 1100 4.73 -5.65 -46.27
N LEU A 1101 5.49 -4.63 -46.69
CA LEU A 1101 5.03 -3.57 -47.61
C LEU A 1101 5.23 -3.90 -49.11
N GLY A 1102 5.85 -5.04 -49.44
CA GLY A 1102 6.09 -5.48 -50.83
C GLY A 1102 4.95 -6.28 -51.47
N ASP A 1103 4.02 -6.85 -50.69
CA ASP A 1103 3.00 -7.78 -51.19
C ASP A 1103 1.63 -7.13 -51.50
N PHE A 1104 1.56 -5.79 -51.57
CA PHE A 1104 0.36 -5.04 -51.98
C PHE A 1104 0.58 -4.18 -53.24
N SER A 1105 1.14 -4.77 -54.30
CA SER A 1105 1.07 -4.17 -55.64
C SER A 1105 0.85 -5.20 -56.75
N ILE A 1106 -0.44 -5.52 -56.99
CA ILE A 1106 -1.20 -5.53 -58.27
C ILE A 1106 -2.61 -6.06 -57.96
#